data_AF-A0A7J8KEM1-F1
#
_entry.id   AF-A0A7J8KEM1-F1
#
_cell.length_a   1.000
_cell.length_b   1.000
_cell.length_c   1.000
_cell.angle_alpha   90.00
_cell.angle_beta   90.00
_cell.angle_gamma   90.00
#
_symmetry.space_group_name_H-M   'P 1'
#
loop_
_entity.id
_entity.type
_entity.pdbx_description
1 polymer ?
#
loop_
_entity_poly.entity_id
_entity_poly.type
_entity_poly.pdbx_seq_one_letter_code
_entity_poly.pdbx_strand_id
1 'polypeptide(L)'
;MEDGQYIRLAAEVGLLTRNIQIQSDISCKGRLLVGSFRKSSREEFSGVLQLINVEIQNFGSPLFSSIELTNVSAGSWIISSTLHQSCGGGIHAMSSHGITLKDNIVFNTTGHGMDLEGQAYSLSNNLVVLMTQPAWSTDWVAGIKVNQAKDIKLRGNIVAGSERLGFHILGQRCSSLEALWSDNVAHSSLHGLHLYKESELGNCTSISGFLAFKNFDYGAMLHVENSVEIENITLVDNIIGLLVIVYVSSVQQSSIENVQIVLRNSVIVATSSSFDCIQDRVKPCSANLTLTDRAPSNPRGGRVGILWPIFTSEPNRWPQEPWHKVRNGHAISGIMKLQGVTFSSFVKSCYSDDLDICILPTAENTGIIHPITAERTKMLKIKDKNKFYFPPLPSRKDLEALVCPESDCESPRKFLFKDLDGRALGLPSPVSVFPKTEAEWTGSFFNTGTFREEQKCAYRSLIQGYICKQTDHVILILDNDDATWATRKIYPVVSVTGGFVDTFSSVSTLLNANNVNTPCFTSGSIFYSILPTREITKVCFVDQTPQVLRFFLLGNKSTSKLLLAVFYHELQSPHVFLGESFIPPTPVQSISSLLNESIGSNYFSIMENILYVVLQGEKPIEIHSGVSIHLALTVMFPVLEKGWEIMILERLTDFLQVTQDKIRFIHDMPGNEATLKAIADYRAKRKRNCPTVPCASHYRVGQRRPLMMEMSSYRFPAPTSMETVSKVLVLEIGDLPTVRSTGLIPSLSSNELQNLAHQIITAQQTGVLENVLNMTVGALLVTQSKGVTGYRNTSNFKIGNLIYIRPYTLSVLVQPSNGEVGKVLPEQPQLIFLDKQNRRIESLGPPSEPWAISVSLEETSDSVLKGCTLAKTQDGYVSFSNLAVLISGSNWHFIFTVTSPPGANFTARSRPFAVLPVTRSERSTIILAVSLCSMVSWLALCCLVCCWFKKNKSRKVKNEEISESQTDDQKNHIHVSSKHQGSQVETEKEDPIAEEDMRMKVMLGKLNELPHQSLNGVSRRKVSRRAVQEEGGSREGAAVPAPTVTSVTSHRHTCALSPSVQQTYMQETRGWKEAQEQLLRYQLAGQDQLLLLCPDLRQERQQLQDQSQLGKDSGSLGLSQEKKASCGATEAFCLHSVHAEAIHEQL
;
A
#
# COMPACT_ATOMS: atom_id res chain seq x y z
N MET A 1 30.32 25.51 0.95
CA MET A 1 29.96 24.07 0.99
C MET A 1 31.17 23.28 1.45
N GLU A 2 30.97 22.03 1.85
CA GLU A 2 32.00 21.22 2.50
C GLU A 2 33.09 20.68 1.54
N ASP A 3 32.94 20.91 0.24
CA ASP A 3 33.91 20.60 -0.84
C ASP A 3 34.65 21.86 -1.35
N GLY A 4 34.47 23.01 -0.69
CA GLY A 4 35.11 24.28 -1.04
C GLY A 4 34.32 25.14 -2.04
N GLN A 5 33.20 24.66 -2.59
CA GLN A 5 32.33 25.50 -3.42
C GLN A 5 31.55 26.50 -2.56
N TYR A 6 31.47 27.77 -2.97
CA TYR A 6 30.71 28.82 -2.27
C TYR A 6 29.37 29.09 -2.98
N ILE A 7 28.33 29.38 -2.20
CA ILE A 7 27.03 29.86 -2.68
C ILE A 7 26.91 31.31 -2.19
N ARG A 8 26.68 32.25 -3.11
CA ARG A 8 26.48 33.66 -2.75
C ARG A 8 25.03 33.89 -2.36
N LEU A 9 24.77 34.02 -1.06
CA LEU A 9 23.56 34.67 -0.57
C LEU A 9 23.86 36.16 -0.41
N ALA A 10 22.96 37.02 -0.87
CA ALA A 10 23.13 38.47 -0.87
C ALA A 10 21.99 39.16 -0.11
N ALA A 11 22.20 40.45 0.19
CA ALA A 11 21.14 41.38 0.53
C ALA A 11 21.01 42.38 -0.62
N GLU A 12 19.77 42.67 -1.02
CA GLU A 12 19.49 43.43 -2.24
C GLU A 12 19.43 44.94 -1.97
N VAL A 13 20.03 45.71 -2.87
CA VAL A 13 20.13 47.18 -2.75
C VAL A 13 19.74 47.83 -4.08
N GLY A 14 18.62 48.55 -4.07
CA GLY A 14 18.09 49.26 -5.24
C GLY A 14 18.08 50.78 -5.03
N LEU A 15 18.69 51.53 -5.97
CA LEU A 15 18.52 52.99 -6.03
C LEU A 15 17.14 53.30 -6.64
N LEU A 16 16.28 54.03 -5.93
CA LEU A 16 14.92 54.33 -6.39
C LEU A 16 14.81 55.57 -7.31
N THR A 17 15.75 56.52 -7.23
CA THR A 17 15.65 57.79 -7.97
C THR A 17 16.08 57.67 -9.44
N ARG A 18 15.43 58.42 -10.33
CA ARG A 18 15.71 58.42 -11.78
C ARG A 18 15.70 59.83 -12.40
N ASN A 19 16.09 59.94 -13.67
CA ASN A 19 16.20 61.23 -14.37
C ASN A 19 14.84 61.92 -14.63
N ILE A 20 13.76 61.14 -14.75
CA ILE A 20 12.40 61.63 -14.97
C ILE A 20 11.52 61.04 -13.85
N GLN A 21 10.81 61.88 -13.10
CA GLN A 21 9.87 61.42 -12.08
C GLN A 21 8.42 61.69 -12.53
N ILE A 22 7.57 60.66 -12.44
CA ILE A 22 6.13 60.72 -12.68
C ILE A 22 5.44 60.40 -11.34
N GLN A 23 4.85 61.41 -10.72
CA GLN A 23 4.09 61.29 -9.47
C GLN A 23 2.66 61.77 -9.66
N SER A 24 1.74 61.33 -8.80
CA SER A 24 0.35 61.79 -8.81
C SER A 24 0.12 62.84 -7.71
N ASP A 25 -0.55 63.94 -8.06
CA ASP A 25 -0.93 65.02 -7.12
C ASP A 25 -1.76 64.50 -5.93
N ILE A 26 -2.46 63.38 -6.12
CA ILE A 26 -3.19 62.67 -5.08
C ILE A 26 -2.73 61.21 -5.13
N SER A 27 -2.09 60.74 -4.04
CA SER A 27 -1.64 59.35 -3.95
C SER A 27 -2.78 58.37 -4.22
N CYS A 28 -2.44 57.25 -4.88
CA CYS A 28 -3.37 56.21 -5.31
C CYS A 28 -4.40 56.63 -6.38
N LYS A 29 -4.12 57.69 -7.15
CA LYS A 29 -4.97 58.10 -8.30
C LYS A 29 -4.28 58.15 -9.66
N GLY A 30 -2.94 58.09 -9.71
CA GLY A 30 -2.20 57.95 -10.97
C GLY A 30 -2.25 56.52 -11.51
N ARG A 31 -2.37 56.37 -12.84
CA ARG A 31 -2.24 55.09 -13.54
C ARG A 31 -1.73 55.34 -14.95
N LEU A 32 -0.79 54.53 -15.43
CA LEU A 32 -0.44 54.45 -16.84
C LEU A 32 -1.23 53.29 -17.45
N LEU A 33 -1.99 53.56 -18.52
CA LEU A 33 -2.72 52.54 -19.28
C LEU A 33 -2.35 52.67 -20.76
N VAL A 34 -1.90 51.58 -21.36
CA VAL A 34 -1.55 51.48 -22.79
C VAL A 34 -2.17 50.21 -23.36
N GLY A 35 -2.77 50.31 -24.55
CA GLY A 35 -3.46 49.17 -25.17
C GLY A 35 -3.96 49.45 -26.58
N SER A 36 -4.72 48.50 -27.13
CA SER A 36 -5.38 48.64 -28.44
C SER A 36 -6.72 49.39 -28.34
N PHE A 37 -6.93 50.43 -29.17
CA PHE A 37 -8.25 51.03 -29.37
C PHE A 37 -8.74 50.83 -30.81
N ARG A 38 -9.87 50.12 -30.97
CA ARG A 38 -10.48 49.86 -32.28
C ARG A 38 -11.61 50.85 -32.57
N LYS A 39 -11.35 51.78 -33.49
CA LYS A 39 -12.26 52.87 -33.89
C LYS A 39 -13.32 52.42 -34.91
N SER A 40 -13.01 51.41 -35.72
CA SER A 40 -13.95 50.79 -36.66
C SER A 40 -13.55 49.36 -36.99
N SER A 41 -14.34 48.66 -37.80
CA SER A 41 -13.98 47.32 -38.28
C SER A 41 -12.68 47.29 -39.10
N ARG A 42 -12.17 48.44 -39.58
CA ARG A 42 -10.94 48.59 -40.38
C ARG A 42 -9.87 49.49 -39.75
N GLU A 43 -10.12 50.13 -38.62
CA GLU A 43 -9.18 51.03 -37.95
C GLU A 43 -8.93 50.58 -36.50
N GLU A 44 -7.69 50.17 -36.21
CA GLU A 44 -7.22 49.78 -34.89
C GLU A 44 -5.91 50.51 -34.59
N PHE A 45 -5.84 51.11 -33.39
CA PHE A 45 -4.71 51.90 -32.91
C PHE A 45 -4.06 51.15 -31.73
N SER A 46 -2.94 50.48 -31.98
CA SER A 46 -2.16 49.80 -30.94
C SER A 46 -1.21 50.78 -30.25
N GLY A 47 -1.39 51.01 -28.95
CA GLY A 47 -0.45 51.76 -28.14
C GLY A 47 0.84 50.97 -27.84
N VAL A 48 1.95 51.69 -27.67
CA VAL A 48 3.27 51.14 -27.32
C VAL A 48 3.84 51.96 -26.16
N LEU A 49 4.35 51.30 -25.12
CA LEU A 49 4.96 51.96 -23.96
C LEU A 49 6.48 51.82 -24.02
N GLN A 50 7.20 52.94 -23.93
CA GLN A 50 8.66 52.97 -23.96
C GLN A 50 9.19 53.88 -22.85
N LEU A 51 9.73 53.29 -21.79
CA LEU A 51 10.24 53.99 -20.60
C LEU A 51 11.70 53.62 -20.35
N ILE A 52 12.58 54.63 -20.30
CA ILE A 52 13.99 54.46 -19.91
C ILE A 52 14.37 55.50 -18.84
N ASN A 53 14.96 55.03 -17.74
CA ASN A 53 15.39 55.89 -16.63
C ASN A 53 14.26 56.81 -16.12
N VAL A 54 13.08 56.21 -15.88
CA VAL A 54 11.88 56.87 -15.33
C VAL A 54 11.57 56.30 -13.95
N GLU A 55 11.19 57.16 -13.00
CA GLU A 55 10.66 56.83 -11.69
C GLU A 55 9.15 57.10 -11.67
N ILE A 56 8.36 56.13 -11.21
CA ILE A 56 6.91 56.24 -11.04
C ILE A 56 6.59 56.03 -9.56
N GLN A 57 5.86 56.98 -8.95
CA GLN A 57 5.60 56.98 -7.50
C GLN A 57 4.13 57.28 -7.19
N ASN A 58 3.55 56.61 -6.18
CA ASN A 58 2.18 56.84 -5.69
C ASN A 58 1.06 56.57 -6.72
N PHE A 59 1.33 55.66 -7.68
CA PHE A 59 0.39 55.21 -8.70
C PHE A 59 -0.38 53.93 -8.26
N GLY A 60 -1.32 53.49 -9.08
CA GLY A 60 -2.15 52.31 -8.85
C GLY A 60 -3.29 52.57 -7.85
N SER A 61 -4.12 51.58 -7.63
CA SER A 61 -5.19 51.58 -6.62
C SER A 61 -5.55 50.15 -6.22
N PRO A 62 -6.40 49.93 -5.18
CA PRO A 62 -6.79 48.57 -4.78
C PRO A 62 -7.53 47.74 -5.85
N LEU A 63 -7.83 48.31 -7.02
CA LEU A 63 -8.43 47.63 -8.17
C LEU A 63 -7.53 47.62 -9.43
N PHE A 64 -6.43 48.39 -9.46
CA PHE A 64 -5.65 48.63 -10.68
C PHE A 64 -4.14 48.72 -10.40
N SER A 65 -3.33 48.21 -11.32
CA SER A 65 -1.88 48.34 -11.23
C SER A 65 -1.41 49.75 -11.59
N SER A 66 -0.21 50.12 -11.15
CA SER A 66 0.40 51.41 -11.50
C SER A 66 0.65 51.56 -13.01
N ILE A 67 1.06 50.47 -13.67
CA ILE A 67 1.18 50.37 -15.12
C ILE A 67 0.34 49.19 -15.59
N GLU A 68 -0.51 49.42 -16.59
CA GLU A 68 -1.31 48.39 -17.25
C GLU A 68 -1.14 48.40 -18.77
N LEU A 69 -0.88 47.22 -19.33
CA LEU A 69 -0.65 46.96 -20.75
C LEU A 69 -1.73 45.97 -21.22
N THR A 70 -2.66 46.39 -22.09
CA THR A 70 -3.83 45.58 -22.47
C THR A 70 -3.94 45.38 -23.98
N ASN A 71 -3.80 44.13 -24.44
CA ASN A 71 -3.72 43.78 -25.86
C ASN A 71 -2.63 44.60 -26.61
N VAL A 72 -1.43 44.68 -26.01
CA VAL A 72 -0.28 45.42 -26.54
C VAL A 72 0.59 44.51 -27.41
N SER A 73 0.96 45.01 -28.58
CA SER A 73 1.85 44.35 -29.54
C SER A 73 3.34 44.56 -29.23
N ALA A 74 4.19 43.77 -29.89
CA ALA A 74 5.64 43.79 -29.70
C ALA A 74 6.26 45.19 -29.94
N GLY A 75 7.28 45.53 -29.15
CA GLY A 75 7.98 46.82 -29.23
C GLY A 75 7.81 47.72 -27.99
N SER A 76 6.98 47.32 -27.03
CA SER A 76 6.90 47.97 -25.71
C SER A 76 8.02 47.50 -24.79
N TRP A 77 8.64 48.42 -24.06
CA TRP A 77 9.71 48.12 -23.12
C TRP A 77 9.78 49.11 -21.95
N ILE A 78 10.24 48.59 -20.81
CA ILE A 78 10.53 49.36 -19.60
C ILE A 78 11.94 48.97 -19.18
N ILE A 79 12.86 49.94 -19.17
CA ILE A 79 14.31 49.72 -19.02
C ILE A 79 14.88 50.65 -17.95
N SER A 80 15.69 50.10 -17.05
CA SER A 80 16.41 50.83 -16.00
C SER A 80 15.53 51.80 -15.20
N SER A 81 14.24 51.47 -15.03
CA SER A 81 13.22 52.36 -14.45
C SER A 81 12.80 51.87 -13.06
N THR A 82 12.19 52.75 -12.27
CA THR A 82 11.71 52.45 -10.91
C THR A 82 10.21 52.67 -10.80
N LEU A 83 9.56 51.78 -10.06
CA LEU A 83 8.16 51.89 -9.69
C LEU A 83 8.06 51.63 -8.19
N HIS A 84 7.60 52.61 -7.41
CA HIS A 84 7.54 52.45 -5.96
C HIS A 84 6.34 53.08 -5.29
N GLN A 85 5.98 52.54 -4.13
CA GLN A 85 4.82 52.96 -3.33
C GLN A 85 3.52 52.82 -4.16
N SER A 86 3.31 51.65 -4.77
CA SER A 86 2.09 51.37 -5.54
C SER A 86 0.94 51.00 -4.61
N CYS A 87 -0.18 51.70 -4.75
CA CYS A 87 -1.41 51.42 -4.01
C CYS A 87 -2.23 50.24 -4.59
N GLY A 88 -1.65 49.54 -5.57
CA GLY A 88 -2.15 48.32 -6.18
C GLY A 88 -0.99 47.44 -6.64
N GLY A 89 -1.20 46.66 -7.70
CA GLY A 89 -0.10 45.96 -8.39
C GLY A 89 0.92 46.93 -9.00
N GLY A 90 2.11 46.41 -9.33
CA GLY A 90 3.17 47.18 -9.97
C GLY A 90 2.92 47.33 -11.47
N ILE A 91 3.43 46.36 -12.25
CA ILE A 91 3.29 46.28 -13.70
C ILE A 91 2.38 45.10 -14.03
N HIS A 92 1.25 45.33 -14.69
CA HIS A 92 0.38 44.27 -15.19
C HIS A 92 0.28 44.32 -16.72
N ALA A 93 0.36 43.16 -17.37
CA ALA A 93 0.19 43.02 -18.80
C ALA A 93 -0.79 41.88 -19.11
N MET A 94 -1.96 42.23 -19.65
CA MET A 94 -3.04 41.30 -20.01
C MET A 94 -3.06 41.10 -21.53
N SER A 95 -3.15 39.84 -21.96
CA SER A 95 -3.25 39.44 -23.38
C SER A 95 -2.22 40.12 -24.31
N SER A 96 -0.99 40.36 -23.83
CA SER A 96 0.01 41.17 -24.53
C SER A 96 1.22 40.36 -25.01
N HIS A 97 1.98 40.92 -25.95
CA HIS A 97 3.03 40.19 -26.67
C HIS A 97 4.30 41.01 -26.85
N GLY A 98 5.47 40.38 -26.71
CA GLY A 98 6.76 40.94 -27.12
C GLY A 98 7.23 42.12 -26.27
N ILE A 99 6.96 42.08 -24.96
CA ILE A 99 7.34 43.11 -23.99
C ILE A 99 8.68 42.77 -23.33
N THR A 100 9.56 43.78 -23.23
CA THR A 100 10.86 43.64 -22.54
C THR A 100 10.91 44.47 -21.25
N LEU A 101 11.21 43.81 -20.12
CA LEU A 101 11.43 44.43 -18.82
C LEU A 101 12.89 44.18 -18.42
N LYS A 102 13.70 45.24 -18.33
CA LYS A 102 15.15 45.11 -18.08
C LYS A 102 15.70 46.09 -17.03
N ASP A 103 16.51 45.60 -16.11
CA ASP A 103 17.22 46.39 -15.06
C ASP A 103 16.27 47.28 -14.21
N ASN A 104 14.98 46.93 -14.08
CA ASN A 104 13.99 47.74 -13.36
C ASN A 104 13.93 47.39 -11.87
N ILE A 105 13.40 48.31 -11.06
CA ILE A 105 13.11 48.08 -9.64
C ILE A 105 11.61 48.30 -9.39
N VAL A 106 10.94 47.31 -8.78
CA VAL A 106 9.56 47.43 -8.28
C VAL A 106 9.59 47.27 -6.76
N PHE A 107 9.22 48.31 -6.01
CA PHE A 107 9.34 48.34 -4.56
C PHE A 107 8.04 48.77 -3.85
N ASN A 108 7.62 48.03 -2.82
CA ASN A 108 6.46 48.35 -1.99
C ASN A 108 5.16 48.47 -2.80
N THR A 109 4.56 47.31 -3.13
CA THR A 109 3.28 47.20 -3.86
C THR A 109 2.19 46.56 -3.02
N THR A 110 0.93 46.91 -3.32
CA THR A 110 -0.28 46.37 -2.69
C THR A 110 -0.97 45.41 -3.67
N GLY A 111 -0.30 44.29 -3.97
CA GLY A 111 -0.60 43.41 -5.11
C GLY A 111 0.66 42.95 -5.82
N HIS A 112 0.49 42.19 -6.90
CA HIS A 112 1.60 41.59 -7.66
C HIS A 112 2.61 42.64 -8.13
N GLY A 113 3.92 42.33 -8.07
CA GLY A 113 4.98 43.25 -8.51
C GLY A 113 5.04 43.40 -10.03
N MET A 114 5.14 42.26 -10.71
CA MET A 114 4.96 42.11 -12.14
C MET A 114 3.97 40.96 -12.38
N ASP A 115 2.93 41.19 -13.18
CA ASP A 115 1.87 40.21 -13.46
C ASP A 115 1.58 40.16 -14.96
N LEU A 116 2.08 39.14 -15.64
CA LEU A 116 2.22 39.12 -17.10
C LEU A 116 1.53 37.89 -17.71
N GLU A 117 0.64 38.17 -18.66
CA GLU A 117 -0.22 37.21 -19.36
C GLU A 117 -0.03 37.37 -20.88
N GLY A 118 0.01 36.26 -21.62
CA GLY A 118 0.24 36.28 -23.08
C GLY A 118 1.52 35.56 -23.50
N GLN A 119 2.39 36.20 -24.29
CA GLN A 119 3.50 35.48 -24.96
C GLN A 119 4.75 36.31 -25.33
N ALA A 120 5.91 35.66 -25.31
CA ALA A 120 7.22 36.19 -25.69
C ALA A 120 7.68 37.38 -24.82
N TYR A 121 7.68 37.19 -23.50
CA TYR A 121 8.17 38.17 -22.53
C TYR A 121 9.67 37.98 -22.24
N SER A 122 10.42 39.08 -22.16
CA SER A 122 11.85 39.06 -21.77
C SER A 122 12.07 39.85 -20.48
N LEU A 123 12.36 39.14 -19.38
CA LEU A 123 12.64 39.72 -18.07
C LEU A 123 14.11 39.49 -17.72
N SER A 124 14.88 40.58 -17.64
CA SER A 124 16.31 40.51 -17.30
C SER A 124 16.69 41.48 -16.18
N ASN A 125 17.39 40.99 -15.16
CA ASN A 125 17.95 41.79 -14.05
C ASN A 125 16.93 42.67 -13.29
N ASN A 126 15.63 42.32 -13.30
CA ASN A 126 14.64 43.11 -12.55
C ASN A 126 14.69 42.75 -11.07
N LEU A 127 14.62 43.75 -10.19
CA LEU A 127 14.62 43.62 -8.73
C LEU A 127 13.23 43.98 -8.18
N VAL A 128 12.56 43.03 -7.54
CA VAL A 128 11.20 43.17 -7.02
C VAL A 128 11.19 42.94 -5.50
N VAL A 129 10.82 43.96 -4.72
CA VAL A 129 11.06 43.99 -3.27
C VAL A 129 9.85 44.46 -2.48
N LEU A 130 9.49 43.73 -1.42
CA LEU A 130 8.39 44.06 -0.49
C LEU A 130 7.03 44.15 -1.21
N MET A 131 6.44 42.99 -1.49
CA MET A 131 5.08 42.85 -2.05
C MET A 131 4.12 42.51 -0.92
N THR A 132 2.96 43.16 -0.84
CA THR A 132 1.96 42.90 0.22
C THR A 132 0.65 42.33 -0.35
N GLN A 133 -0.02 41.47 0.43
CA GLN A 133 -1.28 40.84 0.03
C GLN A 133 -2.43 41.88 0.04
N PRO A 134 -3.18 42.05 -1.05
CA PRO A 134 -4.39 42.87 -1.04
C PRO A 134 -5.42 42.29 -0.06
N ALA A 135 -5.99 43.14 0.81
CA ALA A 135 -6.82 42.73 1.95
C ALA A 135 -8.10 41.91 1.59
N TRP A 136 -8.48 41.88 0.31
CA TRP A 136 -9.66 41.17 -0.20
C TRP A 136 -9.32 40.12 -1.28
N SER A 137 -8.05 39.94 -1.63
CA SER A 137 -7.63 38.93 -2.62
C SER A 137 -7.54 37.55 -1.97
N THR A 138 -8.25 36.57 -2.54
CA THR A 138 -8.03 35.15 -2.28
C THR A 138 -6.69 34.68 -2.84
N ASP A 139 -6.33 35.22 -3.99
CA ASP A 139 -5.19 34.78 -4.79
C ASP A 139 -3.91 35.32 -4.16
N TRP A 140 -2.89 34.45 -4.06
CA TRP A 140 -1.67 34.76 -3.33
C TRP A 140 -0.79 35.74 -4.11
N VAL A 141 -0.41 36.85 -3.47
CA VAL A 141 0.49 37.85 -4.05
C VAL A 141 1.84 37.22 -4.45
N ALA A 142 2.39 37.70 -5.56
CA ALA A 142 3.65 37.25 -6.11
C ALA A 142 4.52 38.45 -6.54
N GLY A 143 5.85 38.34 -6.40
CA GLY A 143 6.76 39.35 -6.95
C GLY A 143 6.75 39.33 -8.47
N ILE A 144 6.96 38.15 -9.07
CA ILE A 144 6.87 37.93 -10.51
C ILE A 144 5.86 36.81 -10.77
N LYS A 145 4.67 37.18 -11.27
CA LYS A 145 3.59 36.28 -11.72
C LYS A 145 3.65 36.21 -13.25
N VAL A 146 3.96 35.02 -13.74
CA VAL A 146 4.22 34.71 -15.17
C VAL A 146 3.70 33.31 -15.53
N ASN A 147 2.67 32.88 -14.80
CA ASN A 147 2.03 31.57 -14.92
C ASN A 147 1.11 31.53 -16.17
N GLN A 148 0.37 32.60 -16.45
CA GLN A 148 -0.44 32.72 -17.66
C GLN A 148 0.31 33.26 -18.89
N ALA A 149 1.64 33.08 -18.97
CA ALA A 149 2.45 33.56 -20.08
C ALA A 149 3.39 32.49 -20.67
N LYS A 150 3.62 32.59 -21.99
CA LYS A 150 4.39 31.65 -22.81
C LYS A 150 5.67 32.27 -23.36
N ASP A 151 6.62 31.41 -23.74
CA ASP A 151 7.89 31.76 -24.39
C ASP A 151 8.71 32.81 -23.62
N ILE A 152 8.73 32.67 -22.30
CA ILE A 152 9.32 33.64 -21.38
C ILE A 152 10.81 33.41 -21.19
N LYS A 153 11.59 34.48 -21.25
CA LYS A 153 13.03 34.47 -20.96
C LYS A 153 13.26 35.14 -19.61
N LEU A 154 13.43 34.34 -18.55
CA LEU A 154 13.76 34.77 -17.18
C LEU A 154 15.26 34.66 -16.93
N ARG A 155 15.96 35.79 -16.78
CA ARG A 155 17.40 35.80 -16.43
C ARG A 155 17.76 36.84 -15.38
N GLY A 156 18.46 36.44 -14.30
CA GLY A 156 19.02 37.38 -13.33
C GLY A 156 18.00 38.17 -12.52
N ASN A 157 16.71 37.81 -12.56
CA ASN A 157 15.67 38.55 -11.84
C ASN A 157 15.65 38.15 -10.36
N ILE A 158 15.42 39.11 -9.48
CA ILE A 158 15.48 38.92 -8.03
C ILE A 158 14.16 39.33 -7.39
N VAL A 159 13.59 38.44 -6.58
CA VAL A 159 12.41 38.72 -5.74
C VAL A 159 12.78 38.55 -4.27
N ALA A 160 12.60 39.62 -3.49
CA ALA A 160 12.97 39.68 -2.08
C ALA A 160 11.79 40.16 -1.20
N GLY A 161 11.42 39.36 -0.19
CA GLY A 161 10.45 39.81 0.82
C GLY A 161 9.02 39.98 0.30
N SER A 162 8.57 39.14 -0.64
CA SER A 162 7.16 39.06 -1.00
C SER A 162 6.38 38.37 0.12
N GLU A 163 5.25 38.93 0.55
CA GLU A 163 4.47 38.40 1.68
C GLU A 163 4.05 36.93 1.49
N ARG A 164 3.95 36.45 0.24
CA ARG A 164 3.58 35.08 -0.11
C ARG A 164 4.51 34.43 -1.12
N LEU A 165 4.36 34.71 -2.42
CA LEU A 165 5.13 34.02 -3.48
C LEU A 165 6.29 34.88 -3.99
N GLY A 166 7.47 34.30 -4.18
CA GLY A 166 8.56 34.92 -4.92
C GLY A 166 8.21 34.98 -6.42
N PHE A 167 8.33 33.82 -7.07
CA PHE A 167 7.91 33.61 -8.46
C PHE A 167 6.72 32.66 -8.54
N HIS A 168 5.73 33.00 -9.35
CA HIS A 168 4.66 32.10 -9.80
C HIS A 168 4.83 31.84 -11.31
N ILE A 169 5.14 30.60 -11.68
CA ILE A 169 5.58 30.22 -13.04
C ILE A 169 4.72 29.09 -13.64
N LEU A 170 4.74 29.00 -14.97
CA LEU A 170 4.22 27.87 -15.75
C LEU A 170 5.26 26.74 -15.95
N GLY A 171 6.54 27.11 -16.00
CA GLY A 171 7.64 26.26 -16.47
C GLY A 171 7.93 26.41 -17.97
N GLN A 172 8.83 25.58 -18.49
CA GLN A 172 9.17 25.46 -19.92
C GLN A 172 8.84 24.02 -20.41
N ARG A 173 8.81 23.75 -21.72
CA ARG A 173 8.70 22.37 -22.23
C ARG A 173 10.06 21.67 -22.20
N CYS A 174 10.12 20.40 -21.78
CA CYS A 174 11.38 19.66 -21.63
C CYS A 174 12.23 19.55 -22.92
N SER A 175 11.60 19.63 -24.10
CA SER A 175 12.29 19.59 -25.40
C SER A 175 12.75 20.97 -25.91
N SER A 176 12.66 22.04 -25.10
CA SER A 176 13.09 23.39 -25.52
C SER A 176 14.61 23.50 -25.57
N LEU A 177 15.16 23.56 -26.79
CA LEU A 177 16.56 23.92 -27.03
C LEU A 177 16.83 25.43 -26.83
N GLU A 178 15.79 26.26 -26.72
CA GLU A 178 15.93 27.70 -26.50
C GLU A 178 16.10 28.04 -25.01
N ALA A 179 17.28 28.60 -24.70
CA ALA A 179 17.58 29.44 -23.53
C ALA A 179 16.93 29.00 -22.20
N LEU A 180 17.59 28.06 -21.51
CA LEU A 180 17.33 27.74 -20.10
C LEU A 180 17.32 29.03 -19.25
N TRP A 181 16.36 29.11 -18.33
CA TRP A 181 16.35 30.15 -17.30
C TRP A 181 17.62 30.07 -16.44
N SER A 182 18.08 31.23 -15.97
CA SER A 182 19.40 31.35 -15.33
C SER A 182 19.45 32.51 -14.33
N ASP A 183 20.23 32.33 -13.26
CA ASP A 183 20.59 33.37 -12.30
C ASP A 183 19.41 34.05 -11.56
N ASN A 184 18.20 33.49 -11.59
CA ASN A 184 17.03 34.08 -10.92
C ASN A 184 17.03 33.74 -9.42
N VAL A 185 16.66 34.70 -8.56
CA VAL A 185 16.82 34.60 -7.10
C VAL A 185 15.51 34.90 -6.36
N ALA A 186 15.11 34.05 -5.42
CA ALA A 186 13.84 34.18 -4.68
C ALA A 186 14.03 33.97 -3.17
N HIS A 187 13.86 35.02 -2.37
CA HIS A 187 14.12 34.91 -0.93
C HIS A 187 13.17 35.68 -0.01
N SER A 188 13.21 35.32 1.27
CA SER A 188 12.46 35.94 2.36
C SER A 188 10.93 35.99 2.15
N SER A 189 10.39 35.05 1.37
CA SER A 189 8.97 34.90 1.05
C SER A 189 8.39 33.64 1.73
N LEU A 190 7.10 33.34 1.62
CA LEU A 190 6.58 32.03 2.08
C LEU A 190 7.05 30.91 1.14
N HIS A 191 6.83 31.10 -0.16
CA HIS A 191 7.31 30.22 -1.22
C HIS A 191 8.34 30.98 -2.07
N GLY A 192 9.53 30.42 -2.29
CA GLY A 192 10.49 30.99 -3.24
C GLY A 192 10.00 30.85 -4.68
N LEU A 193 9.79 29.60 -5.11
CA LEU A 193 9.23 29.23 -6.40
C LEU A 193 7.90 28.48 -6.24
N HIS A 194 6.91 28.82 -7.06
CA HIS A 194 5.56 28.25 -7.01
C HIS A 194 5.04 27.94 -8.42
N LEU A 195 4.41 26.78 -8.58
CA LEU A 195 3.74 26.31 -9.80
C LEU A 195 2.53 25.47 -9.36
N TYR A 196 1.31 25.86 -9.77
CA TYR A 196 0.07 25.18 -9.37
C TYR A 196 -1.05 25.35 -10.41
N LYS A 197 -1.58 24.20 -10.88
CA LYS A 197 -2.80 24.07 -11.71
C LYS A 197 -2.85 24.84 -13.04
N GLU A 198 -1.91 24.55 -13.94
CA GLU A 198 -1.98 25.03 -15.33
C GLU A 198 -1.65 23.90 -16.33
N SER A 199 -2.39 23.83 -17.44
CA SER A 199 -2.67 22.55 -18.15
C SER A 199 -2.12 22.49 -19.59
N GLU A 200 -1.29 23.44 -20.01
CA GLU A 200 -0.97 23.64 -21.44
C GLU A 200 0.45 23.22 -21.89
N LEU A 201 1.26 22.67 -20.98
CA LEU A 201 2.66 22.30 -21.27
C LEU A 201 2.87 20.87 -21.77
N GLY A 202 1.82 20.06 -21.86
CA GLY A 202 1.87 18.70 -22.40
C GLY A 202 2.47 17.68 -21.42
N ASN A 203 3.20 16.68 -21.93
CA ASN A 203 3.61 15.52 -21.13
C ASN A 203 4.85 15.75 -20.24
N CYS A 204 5.56 16.88 -20.36
CA CYS A 204 6.77 17.16 -19.57
C CYS A 204 7.06 18.65 -19.39
N THR A 205 7.13 19.10 -18.13
CA THR A 205 7.51 20.47 -17.72
C THR A 205 8.95 20.53 -17.23
N SER A 206 9.71 21.52 -17.65
CA SER A 206 11.10 21.78 -17.26
C SER A 206 11.22 23.09 -16.48
N ILE A 207 12.06 23.09 -15.44
CA ILE A 207 12.31 24.24 -14.56
C ILE A 207 13.80 24.31 -14.27
N SER A 208 14.42 25.49 -14.46
CA SER A 208 15.87 25.63 -14.25
C SER A 208 16.32 27.00 -13.73
N GLY A 209 17.55 27.04 -13.19
CA GLY A 209 18.28 28.30 -12.97
C GLY A 209 17.73 29.22 -11.88
N PHE A 210 17.24 28.63 -10.78
CA PHE A 210 16.76 29.38 -9.61
C PHE A 210 17.64 29.15 -8.37
N LEU A 211 17.91 30.23 -7.63
CA LEU A 211 18.42 30.22 -6.26
C LEU A 211 17.28 30.66 -5.31
N ALA A 212 16.71 29.72 -4.56
CA ALA A 212 15.66 30.04 -3.58
C ALA A 212 16.16 29.85 -2.15
N PHE A 213 16.16 30.93 -1.34
CA PHE A 213 16.72 30.88 0.01
C PHE A 213 15.93 31.59 1.10
N LYS A 214 16.08 31.12 2.36
CA LYS A 214 15.43 31.67 3.56
C LYS A 214 13.91 31.91 3.40
N ASN A 215 13.23 31.05 2.65
CA ASN A 215 11.76 31.09 2.51
C ASN A 215 11.08 30.29 3.63
N PHE A 216 9.95 30.81 4.12
CA PHE A 216 9.35 30.39 5.39
C PHE A 216 8.64 29.03 5.33
N ASP A 217 8.17 28.60 4.16
CA ASP A 217 7.56 27.27 3.97
C ASP A 217 8.37 26.42 2.98
N TYR A 218 8.47 26.87 1.72
CA TYR A 218 9.08 26.09 0.64
C TYR A 218 10.09 26.92 -0.18
N GLY A 219 11.24 26.33 -0.49
CA GLY A 219 12.14 26.85 -1.54
C GLY A 219 11.50 26.72 -2.93
N ALA A 220 10.96 25.54 -3.24
CA ALA A 220 10.12 25.29 -4.40
C ALA A 220 8.89 24.41 -4.04
N MET A 221 7.71 24.87 -4.45
CA MET A 221 6.42 24.20 -4.28
C MET A 221 5.81 23.96 -5.67
N LEU A 222 5.81 22.72 -6.15
CA LEU A 222 5.50 22.37 -7.54
C LEU A 222 4.37 21.34 -7.62
N HIS A 223 3.26 21.70 -8.26
CA HIS A 223 2.14 20.81 -8.61
C HIS A 223 2.01 20.72 -10.13
N VAL A 224 2.59 19.68 -10.72
CA VAL A 224 2.83 19.56 -12.16
C VAL A 224 1.96 18.45 -12.77
N GLU A 225 1.44 18.70 -13.96
CA GLU A 225 0.78 17.68 -14.78
C GLU A 225 1.82 16.85 -15.54
N ASN A 226 1.68 15.51 -15.52
CA ASN A 226 2.61 14.55 -16.12
C ASN A 226 4.05 14.68 -15.56
N SER A 227 5.09 14.57 -16.39
CA SER A 227 6.49 14.50 -15.92
C SER A 227 7.10 15.87 -15.65
N VAL A 228 8.12 15.92 -14.78
CA VAL A 228 8.88 17.15 -14.50
C VAL A 228 10.38 16.92 -14.49
N GLU A 229 11.12 17.81 -15.15
CA GLU A 229 12.57 17.93 -15.05
C GLU A 229 12.95 19.23 -14.34
N ILE A 230 13.85 19.13 -13.37
CA ILE A 230 14.28 20.25 -12.51
C ILE A 230 15.80 20.28 -12.54
N GLU A 231 16.41 21.33 -13.08
CA GLU A 231 17.87 21.37 -13.32
C GLU A 231 18.53 22.66 -12.83
N ASN A 232 19.74 22.54 -12.25
CA ASN A 232 20.55 23.68 -11.82
C ASN A 232 19.78 24.63 -10.87
N ILE A 233 19.09 24.06 -9.89
CA ILE A 233 18.41 24.81 -8.83
C ILE A 233 19.20 24.68 -7.53
N THR A 234 19.32 25.79 -6.79
CA THR A 234 19.98 25.85 -5.49
C THR A 234 18.99 26.28 -4.41
N LEU A 235 18.80 25.44 -3.40
CA LEU A 235 17.80 25.60 -2.33
C LEU A 235 18.49 25.68 -0.98
N VAL A 236 18.40 26.82 -0.28
CA VAL A 236 19.20 27.09 0.94
C VAL A 236 18.34 27.64 2.08
N ASP A 237 18.51 27.18 3.32
CA ASP A 237 17.89 27.76 4.53
C ASP A 237 16.35 27.73 4.64
N ASN A 238 15.65 27.32 3.58
CA ASN A 238 14.18 27.17 3.56
C ASN A 238 13.72 26.11 4.58
N ILE A 239 12.51 26.24 5.14
CA ILE A 239 11.97 25.23 6.07
C ILE A 239 11.81 23.87 5.39
N ILE A 240 11.29 23.87 4.16
CA ILE A 240 11.35 22.75 3.22
C ILE A 240 12.06 23.23 1.95
N GLY A 241 13.07 22.51 1.48
CA GLY A 241 13.73 22.81 0.21
C GLY A 241 12.75 22.62 -0.96
N LEU A 242 12.29 21.39 -1.16
CA LEU A 242 11.50 20.98 -2.32
C LEU A 242 10.27 20.15 -1.93
N LEU A 243 9.11 20.55 -2.45
CA LEU A 243 7.90 19.73 -2.59
C LEU A 243 7.58 19.57 -4.08
N VAL A 244 7.43 18.32 -4.54
CA VAL A 244 6.92 18.00 -5.88
C VAL A 244 5.72 17.07 -5.73
N ILE A 245 4.59 17.51 -6.29
CA ILE A 245 3.39 16.70 -6.51
C ILE A 245 3.16 16.62 -8.02
N VAL A 246 2.97 15.40 -8.50
CA VAL A 246 2.67 15.09 -9.90
C VAL A 246 1.23 14.57 -9.99
N TYR A 247 0.48 15.03 -10.98
CA TYR A 247 -0.84 14.49 -11.30
C TYR A 247 -1.00 14.14 -12.78
N VAL A 248 -1.94 13.22 -13.08
CA VAL A 248 -2.29 12.81 -14.45
C VAL A 248 -3.81 12.83 -14.57
N SER A 249 -4.33 13.72 -15.41
CA SER A 249 -5.78 13.93 -15.55
C SER A 249 -6.47 12.93 -16.50
N SER A 250 -5.73 12.33 -17.44
CA SER A 250 -6.27 11.52 -18.54
C SER A 250 -5.95 10.03 -18.40
N VAL A 251 -6.56 9.36 -17.42
CA VAL A 251 -6.43 7.90 -17.25
C VAL A 251 -7.32 7.16 -18.27
N GLN A 252 -6.86 7.03 -19.51
CA GLN A 252 -7.41 6.05 -20.44
C GLN A 252 -7.03 4.65 -19.91
N GLN A 253 -8.03 3.79 -19.72
CA GLN A 253 -8.02 2.72 -18.69
C GLN A 253 -7.15 1.48 -18.99
N SER A 254 -6.11 1.60 -19.84
CA SER A 254 -5.25 0.49 -20.26
C SER A 254 -3.75 0.81 -20.35
N SER A 255 -3.35 2.09 -20.38
CA SER A 255 -1.95 2.50 -20.48
C SER A 255 -1.47 3.21 -19.21
N ILE A 256 -0.74 2.50 -18.36
CA ILE A 256 0.02 3.13 -17.28
C ILE A 256 1.20 3.90 -17.89
N GLU A 257 1.11 5.22 -17.94
CA GLU A 257 2.25 6.08 -18.30
C GLU A 257 3.30 6.07 -17.18
N ASN A 258 4.58 5.93 -17.55
CA ASN A 258 5.69 5.93 -16.59
C ASN A 258 6.16 7.36 -16.33
N VAL A 259 5.46 8.03 -15.42
CA VAL A 259 5.66 9.44 -15.07
C VAL A 259 6.92 9.64 -14.21
N GLN A 260 7.65 10.73 -14.42
CA GLN A 260 9.01 10.89 -13.87
C GLN A 260 9.22 12.26 -13.26
N ILE A 261 9.88 12.29 -12.09
CA ILE A 261 10.40 13.51 -11.46
C ILE A 261 11.93 13.41 -11.52
N VAL A 262 12.60 14.26 -12.30
CA VAL A 262 14.06 14.22 -12.47
C VAL A 262 14.68 15.49 -11.90
N LEU A 263 15.46 15.36 -10.82
CA LEU A 263 16.21 16.48 -10.24
C LEU A 263 17.69 16.33 -10.63
N ARG A 264 18.17 17.23 -11.50
CA ARG A 264 19.50 17.22 -12.12
C ARG A 264 20.38 18.34 -11.56
N ASN A 265 21.66 18.07 -11.35
CA ASN A 265 22.73 19.05 -11.16
C ASN A 265 22.40 20.17 -10.13
N SER A 266 21.67 19.82 -9.07
CA SER A 266 21.05 20.76 -8.13
C SER A 266 21.62 20.62 -6.71
N VAL A 267 21.53 21.69 -5.92
CA VAL A 267 22.14 21.80 -4.60
C VAL A 267 21.09 22.10 -3.53
N ILE A 268 21.09 21.34 -2.44
CA ILE A 268 20.17 21.55 -1.31
C ILE A 268 20.99 21.68 -0.02
N VAL A 269 20.81 22.80 0.68
CA VAL A 269 21.49 23.13 1.92
C VAL A 269 20.46 23.42 2.99
N ALA A 270 20.43 22.62 4.06
CA ALA A 270 19.51 22.90 5.16
C ALA A 270 19.92 24.16 5.91
N THR A 271 21.11 24.19 6.50
CA THR A 271 21.53 25.29 7.38
C THR A 271 22.88 25.85 6.94
N SER A 272 22.87 27.04 6.34
CA SER A 272 24.05 27.76 5.87
C SER A 272 24.87 28.34 7.04
N SER A 273 26.12 28.71 6.77
CA SER A 273 26.97 29.46 7.72
C SER A 273 26.50 30.90 7.96
N SER A 274 25.48 31.35 7.22
CA SER A 274 24.85 32.68 7.29
C SER A 274 23.41 32.62 7.82
N PHE A 275 23.02 31.50 8.44
CA PHE A 275 21.73 31.34 9.07
C PHE A 275 21.77 31.71 10.56
N ASP A 276 21.05 32.76 10.93
CA ASP A 276 20.89 33.22 12.31
C ASP A 276 19.54 32.71 12.86
N CYS A 277 19.61 31.84 13.85
CA CYS A 277 18.43 31.20 14.46
C CYS A 277 17.48 32.15 15.22
N ILE A 278 17.91 33.37 15.52
CA ILE A 278 17.10 34.43 16.15
C ILE A 278 16.47 35.30 15.06
N GLN A 279 17.25 35.74 14.06
CA GLN A 279 16.78 36.66 13.02
C GLN A 279 15.96 35.96 11.93
N ASP A 280 16.41 34.79 11.45
CA ASP A 280 15.82 34.12 10.28
C ASP A 280 14.70 33.12 10.63
N ARG A 281 14.38 32.90 11.92
CA ARG A 281 13.20 32.12 12.37
C ARG A 281 12.02 32.99 12.80
N VAL A 282 12.10 34.31 12.61
CA VAL A 282 10.98 35.23 12.89
C VAL A 282 9.77 34.81 12.05
N LYS A 283 8.62 34.61 12.71
CA LYS A 283 7.36 34.33 12.02
C LYS A 283 6.93 35.59 11.24
N PRO A 284 6.66 35.52 9.93
CA PRO A 284 6.18 36.67 9.17
C PRO A 284 4.79 37.08 9.63
N CYS A 285 4.36 38.32 9.36
CA CYS A 285 3.03 38.81 9.73
C CYS A 285 1.89 37.95 9.11
N SER A 286 2.12 37.39 7.92
CA SER A 286 1.23 36.45 7.24
C SER A 286 1.18 35.04 7.88
N ALA A 287 1.99 34.75 8.92
CA ALA A 287 2.01 33.46 9.60
C ALA A 287 0.62 33.00 10.07
N ASN A 288 -0.15 33.93 10.67
CA ASN A 288 -1.47 33.68 11.22
C ASN A 288 -2.58 33.64 10.15
N LEU A 289 -2.42 34.36 9.03
CA LEU A 289 -3.45 34.51 8.00
C LEU A 289 -3.51 33.33 7.01
N THR A 290 -2.45 32.52 6.93
CA THR A 290 -2.39 31.33 6.06
C THR A 290 -2.04 30.06 6.86
N LEU A 291 -2.48 29.97 8.13
CA LEU A 291 -2.21 28.82 9.01
C LEU A 291 -2.68 27.49 8.41
N THR A 292 -3.77 27.52 7.66
CA THR A 292 -4.35 26.40 6.90
C THR A 292 -3.44 25.86 5.80
N ASP A 293 -2.51 26.68 5.30
CA ASP A 293 -1.72 26.44 4.09
C ASP A 293 -0.26 26.07 4.37
N ARG A 294 0.15 26.06 5.63
CA ARG A 294 1.54 25.93 6.10
C ARG A 294 2.23 24.65 5.62
N ALA A 295 3.56 24.71 5.48
CA ALA A 295 4.38 23.52 5.29
C ALA A 295 4.21 22.48 6.42
N PRO A 296 4.28 21.17 6.13
CA PRO A 296 4.18 20.13 7.16
C PRO A 296 5.43 20.13 8.05
N SER A 297 5.24 20.21 9.36
CA SER A 297 6.32 20.24 10.34
C SER A 297 7.16 18.96 10.36
N ASN A 298 8.49 19.10 10.33
CA ASN A 298 9.41 17.99 10.60
C ASN A 298 9.20 17.48 12.04
N PRO A 299 8.87 16.19 12.28
CA PRO A 299 8.66 15.66 13.63
C PRO A 299 9.92 15.63 14.52
N ARG A 300 11.10 15.96 13.97
CA ARG A 300 12.36 16.14 14.70
C ARG A 300 12.75 17.62 14.86
N GLY A 301 11.86 18.57 14.58
CA GLY A 301 12.22 19.98 14.42
C GLY A 301 13.20 20.19 13.25
N GLY A 302 13.82 21.36 13.15
CA GLY A 302 14.73 21.69 12.06
C GLY A 302 14.06 21.68 10.67
N ARG A 303 14.89 21.54 9.62
CA ARG A 303 14.48 21.66 8.21
C ARG A 303 14.29 20.33 7.49
N VAL A 304 13.75 20.41 6.28
CA VAL A 304 13.63 19.29 5.33
C VAL A 304 14.26 19.66 4.00
N GLY A 305 15.05 18.77 3.40
CA GLY A 305 15.61 18.96 2.06
C GLY A 305 14.58 18.72 0.97
N ILE A 306 14.06 17.50 0.91
CA ILE A 306 13.03 17.04 -0.02
C ILE A 306 11.92 16.34 0.78
N LEU A 307 10.66 16.74 0.58
CA LEU A 307 9.51 15.91 0.97
C LEU A 307 9.36 14.75 -0.03
N TRP A 308 9.05 13.56 0.46
CA TRP A 308 8.89 12.38 -0.39
C TRP A 308 7.85 12.66 -1.50
N PRO A 309 8.19 12.40 -2.78
CA PRO A 309 7.37 12.77 -3.92
C PRO A 309 6.00 12.09 -3.90
N ILE A 310 5.01 12.78 -4.46
CA ILE A 310 3.61 12.33 -4.51
C ILE A 310 3.18 12.26 -5.98
N PHE A 311 2.57 11.15 -6.39
CA PHE A 311 1.93 10.98 -7.69
C PHE A 311 0.45 10.61 -7.45
N THR A 312 -0.50 11.34 -8.05
CA THR A 312 -1.95 11.22 -7.76
C THR A 312 -2.82 11.41 -9.02
N SER A 313 -3.92 10.68 -9.16
CA SER A 313 -4.88 10.92 -10.26
C SER A 313 -5.85 12.09 -10.00
N GLU A 314 -5.85 12.67 -8.79
CA GLU A 314 -6.57 13.91 -8.49
C GLU A 314 -5.59 15.00 -8.04
N PRO A 315 -5.60 16.20 -8.65
CA PRO A 315 -4.83 17.33 -8.14
C PRO A 315 -5.39 17.80 -6.80
N ASN A 316 -4.52 18.42 -5.99
CA ASN A 316 -4.88 19.04 -4.72
C ASN A 316 -6.05 20.05 -4.86
N ARG A 317 -6.84 20.22 -3.79
CA ARG A 317 -7.95 21.18 -3.73
C ARG A 317 -7.64 22.31 -2.75
N TRP A 318 -6.57 23.09 -2.98
CA TRP A 318 -6.39 24.38 -2.32
C TRP A 318 -7.49 25.36 -2.79
N PRO A 319 -8.13 26.14 -1.89
CA PRO A 319 -7.81 26.36 -0.47
C PRO A 319 -8.47 25.39 0.55
N GLN A 320 -9.21 24.37 0.12
CA GLN A 320 -9.83 23.41 1.05
C GLN A 320 -8.81 22.45 1.70
N GLU A 321 -7.70 22.16 1.01
CA GLU A 321 -6.61 21.28 1.46
C GLU A 321 -5.25 21.94 1.20
N PRO A 322 -4.31 22.03 2.18
CA PRO A 322 -3.00 22.64 1.99
C PRO A 322 -2.16 21.96 0.92
N TRP A 323 -1.18 22.70 0.39
CA TRP A 323 -0.31 22.32 -0.73
C TRP A 323 0.38 20.95 -0.62
N HIS A 324 0.56 20.40 0.58
CA HIS A 324 1.19 19.09 0.81
C HIS A 324 0.19 17.91 0.87
N LYS A 325 -1.12 18.17 0.92
CA LYS A 325 -2.17 17.13 0.95
C LYS A 325 -2.74 16.91 -0.45
N VAL A 326 -3.05 15.65 -0.74
CA VAL A 326 -3.76 15.20 -1.94
C VAL A 326 -4.84 14.19 -1.55
N ARG A 327 -5.84 14.03 -2.41
CA ARG A 327 -6.88 13.01 -2.25
C ARG A 327 -6.43 11.65 -2.77
N ASN A 328 -7.16 10.62 -2.37
CA ASN A 328 -6.93 9.23 -2.74
C ASN A 328 -7.35 8.97 -4.20
N GLY A 329 -6.54 9.43 -5.16
CA GLY A 329 -6.67 9.08 -6.57
C GLY A 329 -6.31 7.61 -6.86
N HIS A 330 -6.46 7.22 -8.13
CA HIS A 330 -6.00 5.93 -8.64
C HIS A 330 -4.46 5.83 -8.56
N ALA A 331 -3.95 4.59 -8.54
CA ALA A 331 -2.52 4.35 -8.54
C ALA A 331 -1.88 4.74 -9.88
N ILE A 332 -0.87 5.62 -9.82
CA ILE A 332 -0.04 6.03 -10.95
C ILE A 332 1.33 5.32 -10.86
N SER A 333 1.95 5.01 -11.99
CA SER A 333 3.37 4.63 -12.05
C SER A 333 4.26 5.87 -12.00
N GLY A 334 5.22 5.87 -11.08
CA GLY A 334 6.01 7.06 -10.76
C GLY A 334 7.38 6.71 -10.24
N ILE A 335 8.36 7.57 -10.52
CA ILE A 335 9.73 7.45 -10.00
C ILE A 335 10.37 8.83 -9.85
N MET A 336 11.12 9.04 -8.77
CA MET A 336 12.01 10.20 -8.63
C MET A 336 13.46 9.79 -8.90
N LYS A 337 14.17 10.61 -9.69
CA LYS A 337 15.54 10.39 -10.15
C LYS A 337 16.41 11.58 -9.72
N LEU A 338 17.25 11.40 -8.70
CA LEU A 338 18.24 12.38 -8.24
C LEU A 338 19.56 12.16 -9.00
N GLN A 339 19.93 13.09 -9.88
CA GLN A 339 21.09 12.98 -10.76
C GLN A 339 22.10 14.10 -10.47
N GLY A 340 23.23 13.76 -9.83
CA GLY A 340 24.25 14.77 -9.48
C GLY A 340 23.83 15.74 -8.37
N VAL A 341 22.82 15.39 -7.56
CA VAL A 341 22.29 16.27 -6.51
C VAL A 341 23.22 16.30 -5.31
N THR A 342 23.54 17.49 -4.79
CA THR A 342 24.40 17.63 -3.60
C THR A 342 23.59 18.12 -2.40
N PHE A 343 23.54 17.31 -1.34
CA PHE A 343 23.02 17.71 -0.04
C PHE A 343 24.19 18.15 0.85
N SER A 344 24.07 19.31 1.51
CA SER A 344 25.10 19.87 2.41
C SER A 344 24.48 20.42 3.70
N SER A 345 25.25 20.42 4.78
CA SER A 345 24.92 21.13 6.02
C SER A 345 23.58 20.74 6.68
N PHE A 346 23.22 19.46 6.63
CA PHE A 346 22.10 18.90 7.39
C PHE A 346 22.58 18.49 8.79
N VAL A 347 22.25 19.31 9.80
CA VAL A 347 22.89 19.31 11.12
C VAL A 347 21.85 19.24 12.26
N LYS A 348 22.26 19.53 13.51
CA LYS A 348 21.35 20.12 14.50
C LYS A 348 21.40 21.63 14.26
N SER A 349 20.29 22.25 13.92
CA SER A 349 20.29 23.63 13.41
C SER A 349 20.22 24.69 14.50
N CYS A 350 19.11 24.80 15.22
CA CYS A 350 18.85 25.96 16.09
C CYS A 350 18.63 25.62 17.56
N TYR A 351 17.61 24.83 17.89
CA TYR A 351 17.42 24.33 19.24
C TYR A 351 18.26 23.07 19.49
N SER A 352 18.41 22.72 20.76
CA SER A 352 19.14 21.51 21.18
C SER A 352 18.69 20.26 20.46
N ASP A 353 17.43 20.18 20.04
CA ASP A 353 16.82 18.95 19.49
C ASP A 353 16.27 19.09 18.06
N ASP A 354 16.32 20.28 17.46
CA ASP A 354 16.07 20.48 16.02
C ASP A 354 17.04 19.60 15.21
N LEU A 355 16.54 18.88 14.20
CA LEU A 355 17.34 18.00 13.37
C LEU A 355 16.94 18.07 11.89
N ASP A 356 17.83 18.63 11.07
CA ASP A 356 17.56 18.79 9.64
C ASP A 356 17.62 17.44 8.90
N ILE A 357 16.60 17.11 8.10
CA ILE A 357 16.48 15.81 7.40
C ILE A 357 16.58 15.99 5.88
N CYS A 358 17.45 15.24 5.20
CA CYS A 358 17.63 15.35 3.74
C CYS A 358 16.36 14.94 2.98
N ILE A 359 15.78 13.78 3.31
CA ILE A 359 14.57 13.25 2.67
C ILE A 359 13.58 12.80 3.75
N LEU A 360 12.39 13.41 3.77
CA LEU A 360 11.34 13.15 4.76
C LEU A 360 10.08 12.54 4.12
N PRO A 361 9.68 11.30 4.51
CA PRO A 361 8.36 10.72 4.25
C PRO A 361 7.20 11.61 4.68
N THR A 362 6.24 11.84 3.78
CA THR A 362 4.96 12.49 4.08
C THR A 362 3.99 11.48 4.71
N ALA A 363 3.56 11.74 5.95
CA ALA A 363 2.67 10.83 6.71
C ALA A 363 1.24 10.74 6.15
N GLU A 364 0.88 11.57 5.17
CA GLU A 364 -0.51 11.80 4.75
C GLU A 364 -0.84 11.29 3.33
N ASN A 365 0.15 10.89 2.53
CA ASN A 365 -0.11 10.27 1.23
C ASN A 365 -0.68 8.84 1.40
N THR A 366 -1.92 8.63 0.94
CA THR A 366 -2.65 7.35 1.05
C THR A 366 -2.54 6.46 -0.20
N GLY A 367 -1.84 6.91 -1.25
CA GLY A 367 -1.61 6.16 -2.48
C GLY A 367 -0.45 5.16 -2.39
N ILE A 368 0.01 4.70 -3.56
CA ILE A 368 1.31 4.01 -3.66
C ILE A 368 2.43 4.99 -3.28
N ILE A 369 3.45 4.48 -2.60
CA ILE A 369 4.67 5.22 -2.30
C ILE A 369 5.73 4.88 -3.34
N HIS A 370 6.07 5.87 -4.17
CA HIS A 370 7.00 5.71 -5.29
C HIS A 370 8.47 5.70 -4.84
N PRO A 371 9.36 4.96 -5.54
CA PRO A 371 10.75 4.87 -5.15
C PRO A 371 11.54 6.13 -5.55
N ILE A 372 12.50 6.50 -4.71
CA ILE A 372 13.51 7.50 -5.04
C ILE A 372 14.79 6.77 -5.46
N THR A 373 15.33 7.13 -6.61
CA THR A 373 16.62 6.65 -7.11
C THR A 373 17.63 7.79 -7.13
N ALA A 374 18.89 7.48 -6.83
CA ALA A 374 19.98 8.45 -6.75
C ALA A 374 21.21 7.93 -7.50
N GLU A 375 21.83 8.80 -8.31
CA GLU A 375 23.02 8.49 -9.10
C GLU A 375 23.89 9.76 -9.21
N ARG A 376 25.19 9.67 -8.95
CA ARG A 376 26.12 10.81 -8.80
C ARG A 376 25.75 11.81 -7.67
N THR A 377 24.72 11.50 -6.89
CA THR A 377 24.23 12.28 -5.76
C THR A 377 25.21 12.18 -4.57
N LYS A 378 25.26 13.18 -3.69
CA LYS A 378 26.18 13.23 -2.52
C LYS A 378 25.41 13.50 -1.21
N MET A 379 25.64 12.69 -0.18
CA MET A 379 25.25 12.95 1.22
C MET A 379 26.37 12.54 2.22
N LEU A 380 27.64 12.52 1.78
CA LEU A 380 28.73 11.79 2.42
C LEU A 380 29.10 12.28 3.83
N LYS A 381 29.15 13.61 4.06
CA LYS A 381 29.51 14.21 5.36
C LYS A 381 28.33 14.34 6.33
N ILE A 382 27.13 13.99 5.88
CA ILE A 382 25.90 14.07 6.66
C ILE A 382 25.80 12.81 7.54
N LYS A 383 25.44 13.00 8.81
CA LYS A 383 25.26 11.89 9.78
C LYS A 383 24.04 11.06 9.37
N ASP A 384 24.07 9.74 9.51
CA ASP A 384 22.97 8.86 9.04
C ASP A 384 21.57 9.31 9.51
N LYS A 385 21.46 9.76 10.77
CA LYS A 385 20.24 10.31 11.39
C LYS A 385 19.67 11.59 10.72
N ASN A 386 20.47 12.26 9.89
CA ASN A 386 20.13 13.48 9.15
C ASN A 386 19.84 13.18 7.66
N LYS A 387 20.08 11.94 7.18
CA LYS A 387 19.80 11.54 5.78
C LYS A 387 18.31 11.21 5.59
N PHE A 388 17.77 10.37 6.47
CA PHE A 388 16.38 9.91 6.43
C PHE A 388 15.78 9.92 7.83
N TYR A 389 14.47 10.11 7.91
CA TYR A 389 13.70 9.82 9.12
C TYR A 389 12.40 9.14 8.73
N PHE A 390 12.33 7.81 8.90
CA PHE A 390 11.07 7.10 8.78
C PHE A 390 10.30 7.27 10.09
N PRO A 391 9.07 7.81 10.08
CA PRO A 391 8.26 7.89 11.30
C PRO A 391 7.95 6.48 11.79
N PRO A 392 7.96 6.24 13.12
CA PRO A 392 7.44 4.99 13.66
C PRO A 392 5.95 4.88 13.35
N LEU A 393 5.45 3.64 13.25
CA LEU A 393 4.01 3.38 13.11
C LEU A 393 3.28 3.96 14.33
N PRO A 394 2.15 4.68 14.13
CA PRO A 394 1.36 5.21 15.25
C PRO A 394 0.87 4.06 16.11
N SER A 395 0.89 4.24 17.44
CA SER A 395 0.47 3.18 18.35
C SER A 395 -1.06 3.13 18.39
N ARG A 396 -1.64 1.94 18.62
CA ARG A 396 -3.11 1.78 18.67
C ARG A 396 -3.80 2.67 19.74
N LYS A 397 -3.05 3.18 20.72
CA LYS A 397 -3.53 4.11 21.76
C LYS A 397 -3.87 5.50 21.22
N ASP A 398 -3.33 5.88 20.07
CA ASP A 398 -3.53 7.21 19.48
C ASP A 398 -4.76 7.25 18.56
N LEU A 399 -5.53 6.16 18.50
CA LEU A 399 -6.61 5.89 17.54
C LEU A 399 -7.98 5.55 18.19
N GLU A 400 -8.21 5.99 19.43
CA GLU A 400 -9.46 5.71 20.19
C GLU A 400 -10.76 6.32 19.58
N ALA A 401 -10.68 7.02 18.44
CA ALA A 401 -11.79 7.77 17.83
C ALA A 401 -12.62 7.01 16.77
N LEU A 402 -12.12 5.92 16.17
CA LEU A 402 -12.89 5.12 15.20
C LEU A 402 -12.75 3.61 15.45
N VAL A 403 -13.86 2.97 15.85
CA VAL A 403 -13.93 1.52 16.09
C VAL A 403 -14.27 0.78 14.78
N CYS A 404 -13.29 0.60 13.90
CA CYS A 404 -13.37 -0.42 12.84
C CYS A 404 -12.87 -1.77 13.41
N PRO A 405 -13.74 -2.78 13.59
CA PRO A 405 -13.41 -4.01 14.34
C PRO A 405 -12.49 -5.00 13.60
N GLU A 406 -12.06 -4.69 12.37
CA GLU A 406 -11.20 -5.56 11.54
C GLU A 406 -9.84 -4.92 11.21
N SER A 407 -9.39 -3.99 12.08
CA SER A 407 -8.15 -3.20 11.94
C SER A 407 -6.84 -3.96 12.24
N ASP A 408 -6.90 -5.21 12.71
CA ASP A 408 -5.76 -5.98 13.25
C ASP A 408 -4.66 -6.38 12.23
N CYS A 409 -4.85 -6.10 10.92
CA CYS A 409 -3.92 -6.53 9.86
C CYS A 409 -3.58 -5.45 8.81
N GLU A 410 -3.79 -4.16 9.10
CA GLU A 410 -3.31 -3.08 8.23
C GLU A 410 -1.76 -3.14 8.12
N SER A 411 -1.25 -3.17 6.89
CA SER A 411 0.18 -3.38 6.62
C SER A 411 0.92 -2.05 6.43
N PRO A 412 2.11 -1.90 7.04
CA PRO A 412 2.79 -0.61 7.12
C PRO A 412 3.16 -0.04 5.74
N ARG A 413 3.15 1.30 5.59
CA ARG A 413 3.59 1.94 4.35
C ARG A 413 5.08 1.69 4.09
N LYS A 414 5.43 1.44 2.83
CA LYS A 414 6.79 1.04 2.42
C LYS A 414 7.45 2.13 1.59
N PHE A 415 8.60 2.60 2.04
CA PHE A 415 9.40 3.63 1.38
C PHE A 415 10.70 3.00 0.88
N LEU A 416 11.08 3.23 -0.38
CA LEU A 416 12.32 2.69 -0.97
C LEU A 416 13.17 3.83 -1.56
N PHE A 417 14.37 4.00 -1.02
CA PHE A 417 15.42 4.83 -1.61
C PHE A 417 16.56 3.92 -2.11
N LYS A 418 17.09 4.22 -3.31
CA LYS A 418 18.14 3.44 -3.97
C LYS A 418 19.30 4.34 -4.40
N ASP A 419 20.49 4.10 -3.85
CA ASP A 419 21.74 4.74 -4.28
C ASP A 419 22.44 3.79 -5.28
N LEU A 420 22.39 4.18 -6.55
CA LEU A 420 22.68 3.32 -7.71
C LEU A 420 24.18 3.21 -8.00
N ASP A 421 24.95 4.27 -7.70
CA ASP A 421 26.41 4.29 -7.84
C ASP A 421 27.16 4.36 -6.49
N GLY A 422 26.43 4.31 -5.37
CA GLY A 422 26.99 4.24 -4.01
C GLY A 422 27.52 5.57 -3.47
N ARG A 423 27.40 6.65 -4.27
CA ARG A 423 27.97 7.96 -3.97
C ARG A 423 27.14 8.80 -3.00
N ALA A 424 25.83 8.56 -2.92
CA ALA A 424 25.00 9.30 -1.98
C ALA A 424 25.35 8.90 -0.54
N LEU A 425 25.46 7.60 -0.29
CA LEU A 425 25.62 7.02 1.06
C LEU A 425 27.07 6.67 1.40
N GLY A 426 27.97 6.56 0.42
CA GLY A 426 29.37 6.21 0.61
C GLY A 426 29.59 4.72 0.84
N LEU A 427 28.82 3.87 0.14
CA LEU A 427 28.75 2.42 0.36
C LEU A 427 28.81 1.65 -0.97
N PRO A 428 29.32 0.39 -0.99
CA PRO A 428 29.40 -0.40 -2.22
C PRO A 428 28.03 -0.62 -2.89
N SER A 429 27.94 -0.22 -4.15
CA SER A 429 26.71 -0.19 -4.95
C SER A 429 26.23 -1.59 -5.41
N PRO A 430 24.93 -1.72 -5.75
CA PRO A 430 23.84 -0.78 -5.46
C PRO A 430 23.44 -0.86 -3.98
N VAL A 431 22.96 0.25 -3.42
CA VAL A 431 22.57 0.36 -2.01
C VAL A 431 21.06 0.62 -1.90
N SER A 432 20.37 -0.15 -1.07
CA SER A 432 18.94 0.01 -0.79
C SER A 432 18.70 0.53 0.63
N VAL A 433 17.73 1.44 0.81
CA VAL A 433 17.31 1.98 2.11
C VAL A 433 15.78 1.91 2.23
N PHE A 434 15.29 1.34 3.33
CA PHE A 434 13.87 1.14 3.60
C PHE A 434 13.54 1.12 5.11
N PRO A 435 12.31 1.45 5.53
CA PRO A 435 11.90 1.47 6.94
C PRO A 435 11.86 0.06 7.55
N LYS A 436 11.81 0.00 8.89
CA LYS A 436 11.61 -1.25 9.64
C LYS A 436 10.13 -1.65 9.67
N THR A 437 9.72 -2.57 8.79
CA THR A 437 8.32 -3.03 8.64
C THR A 437 7.97 -4.26 9.48
N GLU A 438 8.16 -4.19 10.81
CA GLU A 438 7.67 -5.22 11.73
C GLU A 438 6.25 -4.90 12.21
N ALA A 439 5.23 -5.54 11.62
CA ALA A 439 3.84 -5.45 12.06
C ALA A 439 3.57 -6.30 13.32
N GLU A 440 2.61 -5.92 14.16
CA GLU A 440 2.44 -6.54 15.50
C GLU A 440 2.12 -8.05 15.48
N TRP A 441 1.38 -8.52 14.46
CA TRP A 441 1.05 -9.94 14.28
C TRP A 441 2.27 -10.83 13.97
N THR A 442 3.42 -10.24 13.59
CA THR A 442 4.59 -10.99 13.10
C THR A 442 5.29 -11.86 14.17
N GLY A 443 4.93 -11.71 15.45
CA GLY A 443 5.58 -12.38 16.58
C GLY A 443 5.63 -13.92 16.59
N SER A 444 4.95 -14.58 15.64
CA SER A 444 5.04 -16.04 15.41
C SER A 444 6.26 -16.49 14.58
N PHE A 445 6.90 -15.59 13.84
CA PHE A 445 8.01 -15.89 12.93
C PHE A 445 9.32 -15.26 13.40
N PHE A 446 10.46 -15.78 12.95
CA PHE A 446 11.79 -15.25 13.30
C PHE A 446 12.27 -14.14 12.34
N ASN A 447 12.01 -14.30 11.04
CA ASN A 447 12.47 -13.37 10.00
C ASN A 447 11.26 -12.68 9.36
N THR A 448 11.09 -11.39 9.63
CA THR A 448 9.84 -10.66 9.33
C THR A 448 10.10 -9.27 8.75
N GLY A 449 9.14 -8.76 7.98
CA GLY A 449 9.32 -7.56 7.16
C GLY A 449 10.26 -7.82 5.97
N THR A 450 10.58 -6.76 5.22
CA THR A 450 11.32 -6.84 3.95
C THR A 450 12.63 -7.62 4.06
N PHE A 451 12.89 -8.48 3.07
CA PHE A 451 14.07 -9.34 3.01
C PHE A 451 15.37 -8.56 3.19
N ARG A 452 16.32 -9.15 3.91
CA ARG A 452 17.59 -8.52 4.25
C ARG A 452 18.66 -9.56 4.54
N GLU A 453 19.76 -9.50 3.81
CA GLU A 453 20.93 -10.34 4.06
C GLU A 453 21.79 -9.72 5.17
N GLU A 454 21.95 -10.40 6.29
CA GLU A 454 22.52 -9.85 7.53
C GLU A 454 23.94 -9.27 7.37
N GLN A 455 24.77 -9.87 6.50
CA GLN A 455 26.14 -9.39 6.22
C GLN A 455 26.19 -8.15 5.29
N LYS A 456 25.05 -7.81 4.67
CA LYS A 456 24.89 -6.67 3.75
C LYS A 456 24.03 -5.55 4.32
N CYS A 457 23.09 -5.86 5.19
CA CYS A 457 22.09 -4.94 5.75
C CYS A 457 22.39 -4.54 7.20
N ALA A 458 22.67 -3.26 7.43
CA ALA A 458 22.81 -2.69 8.76
C ALA A 458 21.53 -1.98 9.21
N TYR A 459 21.02 -2.31 10.41
CA TYR A 459 19.95 -1.53 11.04
C TYR A 459 20.46 -0.17 11.55
N ARG A 460 19.60 0.84 11.51
CA ARG A 460 19.86 2.20 12.00
C ARG A 460 18.67 2.70 12.82
N SER A 461 18.75 2.55 14.14
CA SER A 461 17.71 2.97 15.09
C SER A 461 17.35 4.46 15.02
N LEU A 462 18.30 5.33 14.65
CA LEU A 462 18.04 6.78 14.54
C LEU A 462 17.20 7.16 13.31
N ILE A 463 17.18 6.34 12.26
CA ILE A 463 16.32 6.55 11.07
C ILE A 463 15.10 5.63 11.06
N GLN A 464 15.01 4.65 11.98
CA GLN A 464 14.02 3.56 12.01
C GLN A 464 13.98 2.71 10.72
N GLY A 465 15.15 2.39 10.16
CA GLY A 465 15.27 1.66 8.89
C GLY A 465 16.56 0.88 8.73
N TYR A 466 16.66 0.16 7.61
CA TYR A 466 17.82 -0.61 7.19
C TYR A 466 18.56 0.10 6.04
N ILE A 467 19.89 -0.06 6.01
CA ILE A 467 20.75 0.34 4.89
C ILE A 467 21.48 -0.91 4.42
N CYS A 468 21.26 -1.33 3.18
CA CYS A 468 21.77 -2.57 2.61
C CYS A 468 22.70 -2.31 1.42
N LYS A 469 23.99 -2.67 1.54
CA LYS A 469 25.02 -2.55 0.47
C LYS A 469 24.96 -3.75 -0.48
N GLN A 470 25.32 -3.56 -1.75
CA GLN A 470 25.39 -4.64 -2.76
C GLN A 470 24.09 -5.47 -2.87
N THR A 471 22.94 -4.83 -2.66
CA THR A 471 21.60 -5.45 -2.75
C THR A 471 20.66 -4.52 -3.48
N ASP A 472 20.03 -5.02 -4.55
CA ASP A 472 19.14 -4.26 -5.41
C ASP A 472 17.68 -4.69 -5.15
N HIS A 473 16.90 -3.82 -4.49
CA HIS A 473 15.48 -4.03 -4.23
C HIS A 473 14.61 -3.23 -5.21
N VAL A 474 13.41 -3.69 -5.49
CA VAL A 474 12.41 -3.05 -6.36
C VAL A 474 11.06 -3.01 -5.65
N ILE A 475 10.17 -2.11 -6.04
CA ILE A 475 8.77 -2.17 -5.61
C ILE A 475 8.01 -3.01 -6.65
N LEU A 476 7.42 -4.13 -6.21
CA LEU A 476 6.42 -4.86 -6.98
C LEU A 476 5.06 -4.28 -6.64
N ILE A 477 4.32 -3.87 -7.68
CA ILE A 477 2.88 -3.59 -7.61
C ILE A 477 2.16 -4.81 -8.17
N LEU A 478 1.11 -5.21 -7.47
CA LEU A 478 0.10 -6.17 -7.87
C LEU A 478 -1.23 -5.41 -8.01
N ASP A 479 -1.83 -5.49 -9.19
CA ASP A 479 -3.18 -5.01 -9.48
C ASP A 479 -4.08 -6.20 -9.87
N ASN A 480 -5.37 -6.07 -9.58
CA ASN A 480 -6.40 -7.09 -9.74
C ASN A 480 -7.65 -6.49 -10.40
N ASP A 481 -7.80 -6.75 -11.69
CA ASP A 481 -8.84 -6.20 -12.57
C ASP A 481 -10.19 -6.97 -12.48
N ASP A 482 -10.27 -8.01 -11.64
CA ASP A 482 -11.50 -8.80 -11.48
C ASP A 482 -12.55 -8.00 -10.67
N ALA A 483 -13.43 -7.32 -11.40
CA ALA A 483 -14.53 -6.50 -10.86
C ALA A 483 -15.48 -7.27 -9.91
N THR A 484 -15.48 -8.61 -9.92
CA THR A 484 -16.30 -9.41 -8.99
C THR A 484 -15.69 -9.51 -7.57
N TRP A 485 -14.42 -9.13 -7.39
CA TRP A 485 -13.66 -9.34 -6.15
C TRP A 485 -13.87 -8.30 -5.06
N ALA A 486 -14.44 -7.13 -5.38
CA ALA A 486 -14.64 -6.01 -4.44
C ALA A 486 -15.51 -6.34 -3.21
N THR A 487 -16.09 -7.55 -3.14
CA THR A 487 -17.00 -8.03 -2.10
C THR A 487 -16.42 -9.09 -1.15
N ARG A 488 -15.13 -9.47 -1.28
CA ARG A 488 -14.48 -10.51 -0.44
C ARG A 488 -13.36 -9.95 0.44
N LYS A 489 -13.13 -10.60 1.59
CA LYS A 489 -12.22 -10.14 2.66
C LYS A 489 -10.74 -10.43 2.36
N ILE A 490 -10.12 -9.63 1.49
CA ILE A 490 -8.71 -9.82 1.09
C ILE A 490 -7.75 -9.12 2.08
N TYR A 491 -7.45 -9.77 3.21
CA TYR A 491 -6.41 -9.31 4.15
C TYR A 491 -5.60 -10.47 4.74
N PRO A 492 -4.25 -10.48 4.68
CA PRO A 492 -3.35 -9.71 3.82
C PRO A 492 -2.64 -10.59 2.77
N VAL A 493 -2.28 -10.04 1.60
CA VAL A 493 -1.39 -10.76 0.65
C VAL A 493 0.01 -10.85 1.24
N VAL A 494 0.63 -12.04 1.19
CA VAL A 494 1.93 -12.33 1.82
C VAL A 494 3.00 -12.60 0.77
N SER A 495 4.19 -12.04 0.98
CA SER A 495 5.43 -12.38 0.26
C SER A 495 6.40 -13.15 1.17
N VAL A 496 7.08 -14.15 0.60
CA VAL A 496 8.07 -14.98 1.31
C VAL A 496 9.34 -15.10 0.48
N THR A 497 10.48 -14.67 1.02
CA THR A 497 11.78 -14.70 0.32
C THR A 497 12.88 -15.12 1.29
N GLY A 498 13.67 -16.14 0.98
CA GLY A 498 14.77 -16.61 1.85
C GLY A 498 14.39 -16.87 3.33
N GLY A 499 13.13 -17.27 3.58
CA GLY A 499 12.60 -17.45 4.94
C GLY A 499 12.09 -16.19 5.64
N PHE A 500 12.24 -15.00 5.06
CA PHE A 500 11.58 -13.78 5.52
C PHE A 500 10.11 -13.75 5.09
N VAL A 501 9.23 -13.24 5.97
CA VAL A 501 7.79 -13.05 5.71
C VAL A 501 7.44 -11.55 5.78
N ASP A 502 6.90 -11.01 4.70
CA ASP A 502 6.50 -9.59 4.57
C ASP A 502 5.13 -9.49 3.88
N THR A 503 4.21 -8.66 4.37
CA THR A 503 2.89 -8.45 3.74
C THR A 503 2.89 -7.31 2.75
N PHE A 504 2.06 -7.38 1.72
CA PHE A 504 1.84 -6.24 0.82
C PHE A 504 1.03 -5.15 1.53
N SER A 505 1.36 -3.91 1.24
CA SER A 505 0.60 -2.73 1.65
C SER A 505 -0.52 -2.48 0.63
N SER A 506 -1.77 -2.38 1.07
CA SER A 506 -2.93 -2.08 0.22
C SER A 506 -3.12 -0.58 0.03
N VAL A 507 -3.57 -0.15 -1.14
CA VAL A 507 -4.04 1.23 -1.38
C VAL A 507 -5.53 1.33 -1.03
N SER A 508 -5.90 2.23 -0.11
CA SER A 508 -7.30 2.43 0.31
C SER A 508 -7.96 3.57 -0.48
N THR A 509 -8.93 3.25 -1.33
CA THR A 509 -9.76 4.24 -2.02
C THR A 509 -10.90 4.71 -1.12
N LEU A 510 -10.69 5.78 -0.36
CA LEU A 510 -11.72 6.35 0.51
C LEU A 510 -12.77 7.14 -0.29
N LEU A 511 -13.83 6.46 -0.71
CA LEU A 511 -15.01 7.07 -1.33
C LEU A 511 -15.76 7.96 -0.30
N ASN A 512 -15.52 9.27 -0.37
CA ASN A 512 -16.26 10.37 0.26
C ASN A 512 -16.94 10.06 1.61
N ALA A 513 -16.21 10.26 2.71
CA ALA A 513 -16.72 10.18 4.09
C ALA A 513 -17.66 11.34 4.49
N ASN A 514 -18.62 11.69 3.64
CA ASN A 514 -19.67 12.70 3.92
C ASN A 514 -20.96 12.06 4.47
N ASN A 515 -21.04 10.72 4.54
CA ASN A 515 -22.13 9.99 5.19
C ASN A 515 -21.59 9.19 6.38
N VAL A 516 -22.20 9.38 7.56
CA VAL A 516 -21.71 8.88 8.86
C VAL A 516 -21.87 7.36 9.02
N ASN A 517 -22.61 6.69 8.13
CA ASN A 517 -23.02 5.28 8.26
C ASN A 517 -22.46 4.34 7.17
N THR A 518 -21.40 4.72 6.45
CA THR A 518 -20.76 3.82 5.45
C THR A 518 -19.84 2.82 6.16
N PRO A 519 -19.93 1.49 5.89
CA PRO A 519 -19.07 0.49 6.54
C PRO A 519 -17.59 0.63 6.13
N CYS A 520 -16.68 0.24 7.03
CA CYS A 520 -15.24 0.42 6.85
C CYS A 520 -14.72 -0.38 5.63
N PHE A 521 -13.98 0.32 4.75
CA PHE A 521 -13.16 -0.19 3.64
C PHE A 521 -13.86 -1.05 2.56
N THR A 522 -14.02 -0.48 1.37
CA THR A 522 -13.95 -1.29 0.14
C THR A 522 -12.52 -1.82 -0.04
N SER A 523 -12.38 -3.09 -0.46
CA SER A 523 -11.06 -3.67 -0.71
C SER A 523 -10.43 -2.99 -1.93
N GLY A 524 -9.23 -2.42 -1.75
CA GLY A 524 -8.45 -1.92 -2.88
C GLY A 524 -7.99 -3.07 -3.77
N SER A 525 -8.08 -2.90 -5.09
CA SER A 525 -7.54 -3.85 -6.07
C SER A 525 -6.01 -3.90 -6.08
N ILE A 526 -5.35 -2.84 -5.56
CA ILE A 526 -3.92 -2.59 -5.74
C ILE A 526 -3.13 -2.74 -4.44
N PHE A 527 -2.08 -3.55 -4.52
CA PHE A 527 -1.20 -3.96 -3.43
C PHE A 527 0.27 -3.73 -3.85
N TYR A 528 1.15 -3.32 -2.92
CA TYR A 528 2.58 -3.17 -3.23
C TYR A 528 3.52 -3.70 -2.14
N SER A 529 4.71 -4.16 -2.53
CA SER A 529 5.74 -4.65 -1.61
C SER A 529 7.16 -4.36 -2.12
N ILE A 530 8.14 -4.23 -1.21
CA ILE A 530 9.57 -4.10 -1.55
C ILE A 530 10.15 -5.51 -1.63
N LEU A 531 10.67 -5.90 -2.80
CA LEU A 531 11.22 -7.23 -3.06
C LEU A 531 12.69 -7.15 -3.51
N PRO A 532 13.55 -8.10 -3.11
CA PRO A 532 14.92 -8.21 -3.62
C PRO A 532 14.94 -8.78 -5.04
N THR A 533 15.78 -8.23 -5.91
CA THR A 533 16.06 -8.81 -7.23
C THR A 533 17.00 -10.02 -7.11
N ARG A 534 17.02 -10.88 -8.15
CA ARG A 534 17.80 -12.15 -8.26
C ARG A 534 17.45 -13.25 -7.25
N GLU A 535 16.66 -12.95 -6.23
CA GLU A 535 16.07 -13.94 -5.32
C GLU A 535 14.72 -14.46 -5.82
N ILE A 536 14.24 -15.55 -5.23
CA ILE A 536 12.90 -16.12 -5.48
C ILE A 536 11.93 -15.63 -4.42
N THR A 537 11.01 -14.75 -4.80
CA THR A 537 9.90 -14.33 -3.92
C THR A 537 8.65 -15.17 -4.21
N LYS A 538 8.18 -15.93 -3.22
CA LYS A 538 6.85 -16.54 -3.25
C LYS A 538 5.77 -15.53 -2.89
N VAL A 539 4.64 -15.55 -3.60
CA VAL A 539 3.44 -14.75 -3.30
C VAL A 539 2.28 -15.67 -2.94
N CYS A 540 1.66 -15.39 -1.79
CA CYS A 540 0.64 -16.22 -1.16
C CYS A 540 -0.58 -15.37 -0.79
N PHE A 541 -1.73 -15.71 -1.37
CA PHE A 541 -3.04 -15.16 -0.99
C PHE A 541 -3.60 -15.91 0.23
N VAL A 542 -4.42 -15.25 1.06
CA VAL A 542 -5.08 -15.87 2.23
C VAL A 542 -6.18 -16.83 1.80
N ASP A 543 -7.07 -16.34 0.94
CA ASP A 543 -8.04 -17.13 0.19
C ASP A 543 -7.47 -17.46 -1.20
N GLN A 544 -8.36 -17.85 -2.12
CA GLN A 544 -8.06 -18.21 -3.51
C GLN A 544 -7.27 -17.14 -4.25
N THR A 545 -6.56 -17.55 -5.31
CA THR A 545 -5.72 -16.69 -6.15
C THR A 545 -6.58 -16.01 -7.24
N PRO A 546 -6.34 -14.73 -7.58
CA PRO A 546 -7.06 -14.03 -8.66
C PRO A 546 -7.05 -14.75 -10.01
N GLN A 547 -8.11 -14.54 -10.79
CA GLN A 547 -8.16 -14.99 -12.18
C GLN A 547 -7.28 -14.12 -13.09
N VAL A 548 -7.25 -12.81 -12.86
CA VAL A 548 -6.37 -11.87 -13.56
C VAL A 548 -5.43 -11.22 -12.55
N LEU A 549 -4.12 -11.39 -12.74
CA LEU A 549 -3.07 -10.73 -11.99
C LEU A 549 -2.29 -9.81 -12.92
N ARG A 550 -2.09 -8.54 -12.57
CA ARG A 550 -1.24 -7.61 -13.32
C ARG A 550 -0.07 -7.17 -12.43
N PHE A 551 1.16 -7.45 -12.87
CA PHE A 551 2.38 -7.19 -12.10
C PHE A 551 3.23 -6.12 -12.76
N PHE A 552 3.61 -5.09 -11.99
CA PHE A 552 4.45 -3.97 -12.41
C PHE A 552 5.66 -3.82 -11.47
N LEU A 553 6.81 -3.40 -11.99
CA LEU A 553 8.01 -3.14 -11.20
C LEU A 553 8.40 -1.65 -11.27
N LEU A 554 8.48 -0.98 -10.11
CA LEU A 554 9.03 0.37 -10.01
C LEU A 554 10.46 0.36 -9.49
N GLY A 555 11.28 1.26 -10.03
CA GLY A 555 12.68 1.44 -9.63
C GLY A 555 13.63 0.34 -10.15
N ASN A 556 13.19 -0.48 -11.10
CA ASN A 556 14.01 -1.54 -11.69
C ASN A 556 14.90 -1.00 -12.82
N LYS A 557 16.23 -1.21 -12.77
CA LYS A 557 17.08 -0.99 -13.95
C LYS A 557 16.83 -2.14 -14.93
N SER A 558 16.88 -1.88 -16.24
CA SER A 558 16.55 -2.85 -17.30
C SER A 558 17.37 -4.16 -17.26
N THR A 559 18.48 -4.19 -16.53
CA THR A 559 19.36 -5.36 -16.33
C THR A 559 18.97 -6.26 -15.14
N SER A 560 18.13 -5.79 -14.22
CA SER A 560 17.80 -6.53 -12.99
C SER A 560 16.49 -7.31 -13.16
N LYS A 561 16.54 -8.60 -12.78
CA LYS A 561 15.43 -9.55 -12.89
C LYS A 561 14.96 -9.98 -11.51
N LEU A 562 13.67 -10.22 -11.38
CA LEU A 562 13.01 -10.81 -10.21
C LEU A 562 12.36 -12.13 -10.64
N LEU A 563 12.48 -13.19 -9.84
CA LEU A 563 11.75 -14.44 -10.07
C LEU A 563 10.59 -14.53 -9.08
N LEU A 564 9.38 -14.26 -9.57
CA LEU A 564 8.16 -14.34 -8.79
C LEU A 564 7.61 -15.76 -8.81
N ALA A 565 7.08 -16.22 -7.67
CA ALA A 565 6.57 -17.58 -7.48
C ALA A 565 5.15 -17.53 -6.87
N VAL A 566 4.12 -17.44 -7.71
CA VAL A 566 2.71 -17.29 -7.29
C VAL A 566 2.13 -18.65 -6.92
N PHE A 567 1.60 -18.78 -5.69
CA PHE A 567 0.93 -20.00 -5.23
C PHE A 567 -0.56 -20.05 -5.64
N TYR A 568 -1.02 -21.22 -6.06
CA TYR A 568 -2.39 -21.50 -6.47
C TYR A 568 -3.06 -22.58 -5.59
N HIS A 569 -4.32 -22.34 -5.23
CA HIS A 569 -5.08 -23.22 -4.33
C HIS A 569 -5.57 -24.51 -5.00
N GLU A 570 -5.80 -24.48 -6.30
CA GLU A 570 -6.19 -25.61 -7.13
C GLU A 570 -5.09 -25.87 -8.18
N LEU A 571 -5.15 -27.02 -8.87
CA LEU A 571 -4.40 -27.20 -10.10
C LEU A 571 -5.06 -26.33 -11.19
N GLN A 572 -4.26 -25.46 -11.81
CA GLN A 572 -4.66 -24.49 -12.84
C GLN A 572 -3.55 -24.37 -13.87
N SER A 573 -3.89 -23.86 -15.06
CA SER A 573 -2.96 -23.48 -16.13
C SER A 573 -2.99 -21.95 -16.28
N PRO A 574 -2.24 -21.21 -15.44
CA PRO A 574 -2.19 -19.76 -15.52
C PRO A 574 -1.34 -19.32 -16.72
N HIS A 575 -1.96 -18.63 -17.67
CA HIS A 575 -1.34 -18.18 -18.91
C HIS A 575 -0.66 -16.82 -18.72
N VAL A 576 0.59 -16.68 -19.15
CA VAL A 576 1.39 -15.46 -18.96
C VAL A 576 1.43 -14.63 -20.24
N PHE A 577 1.20 -13.33 -20.12
CA PHE A 577 1.15 -12.38 -21.22
C PHE A 577 2.07 -11.17 -20.98
N LEU A 578 2.63 -10.62 -22.05
CA LEU A 578 3.46 -9.41 -22.05
C LEU A 578 2.85 -8.40 -23.04
N GLY A 579 1.95 -7.56 -22.54
CA GLY A 579 0.95 -6.92 -23.40
C GLY A 579 0.06 -7.98 -24.04
N GLU A 580 -0.33 -7.80 -25.30
CA GLU A 580 -1.20 -8.74 -26.05
C GLU A 580 -0.50 -10.07 -26.44
N SER A 581 0.80 -10.23 -26.15
CA SER A 581 1.57 -11.42 -26.55
C SER A 581 1.61 -12.49 -25.47
N PHE A 582 1.01 -13.66 -25.75
CA PHE A 582 1.13 -14.86 -24.91
C PHE A 582 2.57 -15.41 -24.92
N ILE A 583 3.10 -15.77 -23.74
CA ILE A 583 4.42 -16.39 -23.56
C ILE A 583 4.24 -17.83 -23.06
N PRO A 584 4.55 -18.85 -23.89
CA PRO A 584 4.36 -20.25 -23.50
C PRO A 584 5.34 -20.68 -22.40
N PRO A 585 4.98 -21.69 -21.59
CA PRO A 585 5.86 -22.24 -20.55
C PRO A 585 7.23 -22.68 -21.10
N THR A 586 8.29 -22.25 -20.42
CA THR A 586 9.68 -22.51 -20.78
C THR A 586 10.13 -23.87 -20.24
N PRO A 587 10.75 -24.74 -21.07
CA PRO A 587 11.26 -26.03 -20.59
C PRO A 587 12.58 -25.84 -19.81
N VAL A 588 12.50 -25.84 -18.48
CA VAL A 588 13.67 -25.64 -17.58
C VAL A 588 14.11 -26.93 -16.88
N GLN A 589 15.42 -27.17 -16.86
CA GLN A 589 16.05 -28.22 -16.06
C GLN A 589 16.12 -27.90 -14.55
N SER A 590 16.04 -26.62 -14.19
CA SER A 590 15.98 -26.13 -12.80
C SER A 590 15.19 -24.83 -12.73
N ILE A 591 14.51 -24.59 -11.61
CA ILE A 591 13.84 -23.30 -11.34
C ILE A 591 14.87 -22.15 -11.34
N SER A 592 16.09 -22.40 -10.86
CA SER A 592 17.14 -21.37 -10.79
C SER A 592 17.72 -20.96 -12.14
N SER A 593 17.65 -21.80 -13.19
CA SER A 593 18.05 -21.37 -14.53
C SER A 593 17.03 -20.42 -15.19
N LEU A 594 15.77 -20.42 -14.73
CA LEU A 594 14.74 -19.53 -15.28
C LEU A 594 15.09 -18.03 -15.12
N LEU A 595 15.87 -17.66 -14.09
CA LEU A 595 16.42 -16.29 -13.93
C LEU A 595 17.31 -15.84 -15.10
N ASN A 596 17.89 -16.76 -15.88
CA ASN A 596 18.69 -16.41 -17.05
C ASN A 596 17.83 -16.11 -18.30
N GLU A 597 16.61 -16.64 -18.35
CA GLU A 597 15.69 -16.54 -19.50
C GLU A 597 15.06 -15.15 -19.65
N SER A 598 14.34 -14.94 -20.75
CA SER A 598 13.70 -13.65 -21.09
C SER A 598 12.60 -13.24 -20.10
N ILE A 599 12.28 -11.94 -20.10
CA ILE A 599 11.07 -11.39 -19.46
C ILE A 599 9.82 -12.23 -19.83
N GLY A 600 9.02 -12.59 -18.83
CA GLY A 600 7.80 -13.39 -18.98
C GLY A 600 8.01 -14.89 -19.20
N SER A 601 9.25 -15.36 -19.34
CA SER A 601 9.57 -16.80 -19.27
C SER A 601 9.04 -17.37 -17.95
N ASN A 602 8.35 -18.50 -18.05
CA ASN A 602 7.51 -19.01 -16.97
C ASN A 602 7.49 -20.54 -16.90
N TYR A 603 7.16 -21.08 -15.72
CA TYR A 603 7.06 -22.53 -15.48
C TYR A 603 6.07 -22.82 -14.34
N PHE A 604 5.08 -23.69 -14.57
CA PHE A 604 4.13 -24.12 -13.54
C PHE A 604 4.52 -25.47 -12.92
N SER A 605 4.71 -25.48 -11.60
CA SER A 605 5.04 -26.69 -10.85
C SER A 605 3.77 -27.37 -10.31
N ILE A 606 3.29 -28.39 -11.02
CA ILE A 606 2.10 -29.21 -10.67
C ILE A 606 2.20 -29.84 -9.27
N MET A 607 3.40 -30.20 -8.83
CA MET A 607 3.62 -30.82 -7.52
C MET A 607 3.54 -29.82 -6.35
N GLU A 608 3.77 -28.52 -6.57
CA GLU A 608 3.75 -27.49 -5.53
C GLU A 608 2.59 -26.49 -5.68
N ASN A 609 1.86 -26.51 -6.82
CA ASN A 609 0.94 -25.46 -7.28
C ASN A 609 1.57 -24.07 -7.28
N ILE A 610 2.76 -23.93 -7.89
CA ILE A 610 3.46 -22.65 -7.99
C ILE A 610 3.76 -22.33 -9.46
N LEU A 611 3.29 -21.17 -9.91
CA LEU A 611 3.76 -20.54 -11.15
C LEU A 611 5.01 -19.71 -10.86
N TYR A 612 6.10 -20.02 -11.54
CA TYR A 612 7.32 -19.22 -11.57
C TYR A 612 7.32 -18.31 -12.80
N VAL A 613 7.61 -17.01 -12.65
CA VAL A 613 7.67 -16.02 -13.76
C VAL A 613 8.83 -15.04 -13.59
N VAL A 614 9.55 -14.76 -14.68
CA VAL A 614 10.60 -13.73 -14.74
C VAL A 614 10.00 -12.34 -14.97
N LEU A 615 10.19 -11.43 -14.02
CA LEU A 615 9.83 -10.01 -14.15
C LEU A 615 11.10 -9.16 -14.36
N GLN A 616 11.07 -8.22 -15.31
CA GLN A 616 12.22 -7.39 -15.69
C GLN A 616 11.78 -6.05 -16.32
N GLY A 617 12.49 -4.96 -16.01
CA GLY A 617 12.14 -3.63 -16.52
C GLY A 617 10.79 -3.12 -16.00
N GLU A 618 10.16 -2.21 -16.75
CA GLU A 618 8.93 -1.49 -16.35
C GLU A 618 7.66 -1.98 -17.09
N LYS A 619 7.77 -2.96 -17.98
CA LYS A 619 6.60 -3.50 -18.71
C LYS A 619 5.73 -4.36 -17.78
N PRO A 620 4.38 -4.24 -17.83
CA PRO A 620 3.51 -5.16 -17.11
C PRO A 620 3.66 -6.59 -17.61
N ILE A 621 3.53 -7.53 -16.68
CA ILE A 621 3.20 -8.91 -17.01
C ILE A 621 1.82 -9.22 -16.45
N GLU A 622 0.98 -9.79 -17.29
CA GLU A 622 -0.35 -10.23 -16.92
C GLU A 622 -0.38 -11.76 -16.83
N ILE A 623 -1.16 -12.28 -15.88
CA ILE A 623 -1.34 -13.71 -15.69
C ILE A 623 -2.83 -13.99 -15.61
N HIS A 624 -3.34 -14.74 -16.59
CA HIS A 624 -4.76 -15.05 -16.75
C HIS A 624 -4.98 -16.55 -16.47
N SER A 625 -5.60 -16.88 -15.34
CA SER A 625 -6.10 -18.24 -15.03
C SER A 625 -7.46 -18.44 -15.68
N GLY A 626 -7.48 -19.16 -16.80
CA GLY A 626 -8.70 -19.48 -17.55
C GLY A 626 -9.64 -20.45 -16.83
N VAL A 627 -10.87 -20.56 -17.31
CA VAL A 627 -11.86 -21.54 -16.83
C VAL A 627 -11.63 -22.87 -17.56
N SER A 628 -10.82 -23.74 -16.95
CA SER A 628 -10.49 -25.06 -17.49
C SER A 628 -10.66 -26.18 -16.46
N ILE A 629 -10.51 -27.43 -16.94
CA ILE A 629 -10.51 -28.68 -16.17
C ILE A 629 -9.19 -29.39 -16.42
N HIS A 630 -8.58 -29.90 -15.35
CA HIS A 630 -7.35 -30.69 -15.44
C HIS A 630 -7.64 -32.14 -15.05
N LEU A 631 -7.01 -33.05 -15.78
CA LEU A 631 -7.13 -34.50 -15.66
C LEU A 631 -5.75 -35.06 -15.37
N ALA A 632 -5.57 -35.69 -14.21
CA ALA A 632 -4.34 -36.40 -13.88
C ALA A 632 -4.62 -37.91 -13.78
N LEU A 633 -4.16 -38.65 -14.78
CA LEU A 633 -4.40 -40.09 -15.00
C LEU A 633 -3.16 -40.89 -14.57
N THR A 634 -3.32 -41.98 -13.82
CA THR A 634 -2.24 -42.99 -13.70
C THR A 634 -2.41 -44.07 -14.75
N VAL A 635 -1.36 -44.29 -15.55
CA VAL A 635 -1.33 -45.27 -16.63
C VAL A 635 -0.12 -46.21 -16.47
N MET A 636 -0.22 -47.41 -17.05
CA MET A 636 0.89 -48.36 -17.13
C MET A 636 1.30 -48.56 -18.59
N PHE A 637 2.56 -48.25 -18.90
CA PHE A 637 3.10 -48.41 -20.25
C PHE A 637 3.86 -49.74 -20.40
N PRO A 638 3.61 -50.54 -21.46
CA PRO A 638 4.67 -51.38 -22.03
C PRO A 638 5.77 -50.46 -22.60
N VAL A 639 7.03 -50.89 -22.52
CA VAL A 639 8.17 -50.02 -22.79
C VAL A 639 8.41 -49.88 -24.30
N LEU A 640 8.64 -48.62 -24.75
CA LEU A 640 9.02 -48.18 -26.11
C LEU A 640 7.94 -48.14 -27.21
N GLU A 641 7.08 -47.12 -27.15
CA GLU A 641 6.56 -46.45 -28.36
C GLU A 641 6.84 -44.94 -28.29
N LYS A 642 7.06 -44.29 -29.45
CA LYS A 642 7.15 -42.83 -29.61
C LYS A 642 5.88 -42.32 -30.28
N GLY A 643 5.36 -41.17 -29.85
CA GLY A 643 4.14 -40.57 -30.41
C GLY A 643 2.84 -40.89 -29.68
N TRP A 644 2.89 -41.66 -28.58
CA TRP A 644 1.73 -42.02 -27.75
C TRP A 644 0.94 -40.79 -27.26
N GLU A 645 1.60 -39.65 -27.05
CA GLU A 645 0.96 -38.37 -26.66
C GLU A 645 -0.11 -37.92 -27.66
N ILE A 646 0.19 -38.00 -28.95
CA ILE A 646 -0.72 -37.62 -30.05
C ILE A 646 -1.90 -38.59 -30.09
N MET A 647 -1.62 -39.90 -30.05
CA MET A 647 -2.64 -40.95 -30.07
C MET A 647 -3.59 -40.90 -28.86
N ILE A 648 -3.12 -40.51 -27.67
CA ILE A 648 -3.98 -40.30 -26.50
C ILE A 648 -4.87 -39.06 -26.69
N LEU A 649 -4.32 -37.95 -27.22
CA LEU A 649 -5.10 -36.75 -27.49
C LEU A 649 -6.19 -37.02 -28.54
N GLU A 650 -5.86 -37.63 -29.68
CA GLU A 650 -6.82 -37.98 -30.74
C GLU A 650 -7.98 -38.87 -30.23
N ARG A 651 -7.66 -39.91 -29.44
CA ARG A 651 -8.69 -40.79 -28.85
C ARG A 651 -9.56 -40.09 -27.80
N LEU A 652 -9.01 -39.09 -27.10
CA LEU A 652 -9.78 -38.27 -26.17
C LEU A 652 -10.63 -37.22 -26.90
N THR A 653 -10.15 -36.60 -27.98
CA THR A 653 -10.99 -35.71 -28.80
C THR A 653 -12.19 -36.44 -29.40
N ASP A 654 -11.97 -37.64 -29.96
CA ASP A 654 -13.03 -38.46 -30.56
C ASP A 654 -14.06 -38.93 -29.51
N PHE A 655 -13.60 -39.36 -28.34
CA PHE A 655 -14.48 -39.81 -27.26
C PHE A 655 -15.28 -38.66 -26.64
N LEU A 656 -14.66 -37.49 -26.46
CA LEU A 656 -15.25 -36.33 -25.78
C LEU A 656 -15.99 -35.37 -26.70
N GLN A 657 -15.85 -35.54 -28.02
CA GLN A 657 -16.37 -34.63 -29.05
C GLN A 657 -15.84 -33.19 -28.87
N VAL A 658 -14.60 -33.09 -28.39
CA VAL A 658 -13.85 -31.83 -28.17
C VAL A 658 -12.83 -31.68 -29.30
N THR A 659 -12.60 -30.46 -29.76
CA THR A 659 -11.63 -30.18 -30.83
C THR A 659 -10.19 -30.15 -30.31
N GLN A 660 -9.21 -30.49 -31.16
CA GLN A 660 -7.79 -30.65 -30.78
C GLN A 660 -7.12 -29.36 -30.28
N ASP A 661 -7.70 -28.18 -30.56
CA ASP A 661 -7.30 -26.88 -30.03
C ASP A 661 -7.77 -26.63 -28.58
N LYS A 662 -8.68 -27.46 -28.05
CA LYS A 662 -9.29 -27.31 -26.72
C LYS A 662 -8.86 -28.36 -25.69
N ILE A 663 -8.03 -29.32 -26.08
CA ILE A 663 -7.41 -30.30 -25.17
C ILE A 663 -5.90 -30.29 -25.36
N ARG A 664 -5.15 -30.28 -24.25
CA ARG A 664 -3.69 -30.23 -24.28
C ARG A 664 -3.06 -31.16 -23.25
N PHE A 665 -1.99 -31.82 -23.68
CA PHE A 665 -1.05 -32.49 -22.79
C PHE A 665 -0.11 -31.46 -22.12
N ILE A 666 -0.04 -31.48 -20.78
CA ILE A 666 0.79 -30.56 -20.00
C ILE A 666 2.10 -31.24 -19.57
N HIS A 667 2.03 -32.45 -19.03
CA HIS A 667 3.19 -33.10 -18.39
C HIS A 667 2.99 -34.60 -18.19
N ASP A 668 4.06 -35.40 -18.31
CA ASP A 668 4.16 -36.71 -17.66
C ASP A 668 5.25 -36.74 -16.59
N MET A 669 5.08 -37.65 -15.63
CA MET A 669 6.09 -37.98 -14.64
C MET A 669 5.93 -39.43 -14.18
N PRO A 670 7.01 -40.14 -13.79
CA PRO A 670 6.89 -41.44 -13.13
C PRO A 670 6.12 -41.27 -11.81
N GLY A 671 5.11 -42.11 -11.57
CA GLY A 671 4.23 -41.93 -10.42
C GLY A 671 3.01 -42.85 -10.42
N ASN A 672 2.30 -42.87 -9.29
CA ASN A 672 1.18 -43.77 -9.05
C ASN A 672 0.04 -43.07 -8.26
N GLU A 673 -0.89 -43.84 -7.66
CA GLU A 673 -2.00 -43.33 -6.84
C GLU A 673 -1.55 -42.36 -5.73
N ALA A 674 -0.37 -42.58 -5.12
CA ALA A 674 0.18 -41.68 -4.12
C ALA A 674 0.67 -40.35 -4.72
N THR A 675 1.16 -40.36 -5.96
CA THR A 675 1.47 -39.14 -6.72
C THR A 675 0.21 -38.34 -6.99
N LEU A 676 -0.91 -38.98 -7.40
CA LEU A 676 -2.20 -38.28 -7.55
C LEU A 676 -2.68 -37.66 -6.22
N LYS A 677 -2.53 -38.37 -5.10
CA LYS A 677 -2.84 -37.82 -3.76
C LYS A 677 -1.97 -36.62 -3.39
N ALA A 678 -0.69 -36.63 -3.75
CA ALA A 678 0.20 -35.48 -3.58
C ALA A 678 -0.16 -34.30 -4.49
N ILE A 679 -0.68 -34.53 -5.70
CA ILE A 679 -1.23 -33.47 -6.56
C ILE A 679 -2.52 -32.90 -5.93
N ALA A 680 -3.38 -33.76 -5.39
CA ALA A 680 -4.68 -33.38 -4.83
C ALA A 680 -4.60 -32.60 -3.50
N ASP A 681 -3.63 -32.90 -2.62
CA ASP A 681 -3.55 -32.28 -1.28
C ASP A 681 -2.98 -30.84 -1.31
N TYR A 682 -3.85 -29.90 -1.70
CA TYR A 682 -3.56 -28.47 -1.63
C TYR A 682 -3.26 -27.98 -0.20
N ARG A 683 -3.72 -28.67 0.85
CA ARG A 683 -3.52 -28.25 2.25
C ARG A 683 -2.09 -28.54 2.68
N ALA A 684 -1.52 -29.69 2.30
CA ALA A 684 -0.10 -29.96 2.44
C ALA A 684 0.75 -28.96 1.64
N LYS A 685 0.44 -28.75 0.34
CA LYS A 685 1.15 -27.78 -0.52
C LYS A 685 1.13 -26.36 0.06
N ARG A 686 -0.03 -25.89 0.51
CA ARG A 686 -0.19 -24.57 1.15
C ARG A 686 0.59 -24.48 2.45
N LYS A 687 0.46 -25.47 3.35
CA LYS A 687 1.20 -25.52 4.63
C LYS A 687 2.73 -25.54 4.44
N ARG A 688 3.22 -26.11 3.34
CA ARG A 688 4.64 -26.13 2.96
C ARG A 688 5.12 -24.78 2.41
N ASN A 689 4.34 -24.15 1.55
CA ASN A 689 4.79 -23.00 0.75
C ASN A 689 4.37 -21.62 1.28
N CYS A 690 3.26 -21.54 2.01
CA CYS A 690 2.64 -20.29 2.44
C CYS A 690 2.44 -20.26 3.97
N PRO A 691 3.05 -19.30 4.69
CA PRO A 691 2.77 -19.10 6.10
C PRO A 691 1.31 -18.70 6.31
N THR A 692 0.70 -19.20 7.38
CA THR A 692 -0.62 -18.73 7.83
C THR A 692 -0.44 -17.49 8.70
N VAL A 693 -1.06 -16.37 8.33
CA VAL A 693 -1.06 -15.11 9.09
C VAL A 693 -2.38 -15.00 9.87
N PRO A 694 -2.38 -15.12 11.21
CA PRO A 694 -3.61 -15.05 12.01
C PRO A 694 -3.94 -13.60 12.40
N CYS A 695 -4.81 -12.94 11.63
CA CYS A 695 -5.32 -11.58 11.90
C CYS A 695 -6.35 -11.51 13.06
N ALA A 696 -6.21 -12.32 14.12
CA ALA A 696 -7.28 -12.50 15.11
C ALA A 696 -6.78 -12.64 16.57
N SER A 697 -6.88 -11.54 17.31
CA SER A 697 -6.80 -11.43 18.79
C SER A 697 -5.45 -11.72 19.47
N HIS A 698 -5.09 -10.85 20.42
CA HIS A 698 -3.81 -10.84 21.14
C HIS A 698 -3.57 -11.99 22.15
N TYR A 699 -4.47 -12.98 22.25
CA TYR A 699 -4.47 -13.97 23.34
C TYR A 699 -3.72 -15.28 23.08
N ARG A 700 -2.93 -15.38 21.99
CA ARG A 700 -2.06 -16.55 21.73
C ARG A 700 -0.63 -16.15 21.40
N VAL A 701 0.13 -15.82 22.45
CA VAL A 701 1.61 -15.83 22.42
C VAL A 701 2.09 -17.30 22.35
N GLY A 702 1.91 -17.91 21.18
CA GLY A 702 2.43 -19.24 20.87
C GLY A 702 3.92 -19.19 20.55
N GLN A 703 4.63 -20.30 20.77
CA GLN A 703 6.05 -20.42 20.49
C GLN A 703 6.39 -20.00 19.05
N ARG A 704 7.40 -19.13 18.89
CA ARG A 704 7.96 -18.76 17.58
C ARG A 704 8.33 -20.01 16.80
N ARG A 705 7.86 -20.11 15.56
CA ARG A 705 8.13 -21.24 14.68
C ARG A 705 9.19 -20.86 13.65
N PRO A 706 10.26 -21.65 13.48
CA PRO A 706 11.03 -21.60 12.24
C PRO A 706 10.07 -21.93 11.08
N LEU A 707 10.17 -21.20 9.97
CA LEU A 707 9.69 -21.75 8.71
C LEU A 707 10.57 -22.95 8.39
N MET A 708 10.03 -24.17 8.53
CA MET A 708 10.77 -25.39 8.20
C MET A 708 10.99 -25.42 6.69
N MET A 709 12.18 -24.96 6.28
CA MET A 709 12.65 -25.00 4.90
C MET A 709 13.10 -26.42 4.53
N GLU A 710 12.26 -27.42 4.83
CA GLU A 710 12.43 -28.79 4.37
C GLU A 710 12.13 -28.86 2.88
N MET A 711 13.18 -28.56 2.11
CA MET A 711 13.27 -28.86 0.69
C MET A 711 13.49 -30.36 0.48
N SER A 712 12.63 -31.19 1.09
CA SER A 712 12.45 -32.59 0.75
C SER A 712 12.03 -32.67 -0.72
N SER A 713 13.02 -32.82 -1.60
CA SER A 713 12.81 -33.25 -2.97
C SER A 713 12.07 -34.58 -2.91
N TYR A 714 10.98 -34.72 -3.67
CA TYR A 714 10.42 -36.04 -4.00
C TYR A 714 11.40 -36.78 -4.94
N ARG A 715 12.55 -37.19 -4.39
CA ARG A 715 13.38 -38.24 -4.98
C ARG A 715 12.65 -39.56 -4.82
N PHE A 716 11.72 -39.81 -5.74
CA PHE A 716 11.32 -41.17 -6.05
C PHE A 716 12.60 -41.95 -6.39
N PRO A 717 12.87 -43.10 -5.74
CA PRO A 717 13.96 -43.97 -6.15
C PRO A 717 13.77 -44.35 -7.62
N ALA A 718 14.83 -44.28 -8.42
CA ALA A 718 14.78 -44.82 -9.77
C ALA A 718 14.52 -46.34 -9.67
N PRO A 719 13.50 -46.89 -10.34
CA PRO A 719 13.19 -48.31 -10.23
C PRO A 719 14.31 -49.15 -10.86
N THR A 720 14.96 -50.00 -10.06
CA THR A 720 16.08 -50.84 -10.47
C THR A 720 15.64 -52.21 -11.03
N SER A 721 14.48 -52.28 -11.68
CA SER A 721 13.98 -53.46 -12.39
C SER A 721 13.27 -53.06 -13.69
N MET A 722 13.34 -53.93 -14.71
CA MET A 722 12.81 -53.67 -16.06
C MET A 722 11.32 -54.03 -16.22
N GLU A 723 10.48 -53.61 -15.27
CA GLU A 723 9.05 -53.93 -15.25
C GLU A 723 8.18 -52.66 -15.34
N THR A 724 7.02 -52.80 -16.01
CA THR A 724 6.06 -51.76 -16.41
C THR A 724 6.11 -50.45 -15.62
N VAL A 725 6.60 -49.38 -16.26
CA VAL A 725 6.70 -48.06 -15.63
C VAL A 725 5.31 -47.44 -15.51
N SER A 726 4.84 -47.24 -14.28
CA SER A 726 3.64 -46.44 -14.01
C SER A 726 3.98 -44.94 -14.12
N LYS A 727 3.21 -44.23 -14.93
CA LYS A 727 3.30 -42.77 -15.10
C LYS A 727 2.01 -42.09 -14.67
N VAL A 728 2.13 -40.84 -14.22
CA VAL A 728 1.03 -39.88 -14.20
C VAL A 728 1.11 -39.06 -15.49
N LEU A 729 -0.02 -38.96 -16.20
CA LEU A 729 -0.23 -38.02 -17.32
C LEU A 729 -1.12 -36.88 -16.82
N VAL A 730 -0.77 -35.64 -17.13
CA VAL A 730 -1.58 -34.45 -16.82
C VAL A 730 -2.01 -33.76 -18.10
N LEU A 731 -3.32 -33.63 -18.28
CA LEU A 731 -3.96 -32.96 -19.40
C LEU A 731 -4.87 -31.82 -18.91
N GLU A 732 -5.16 -30.89 -19.80
CA GLU A 732 -6.10 -29.79 -19.62
C GLU A 732 -7.14 -29.78 -20.74
N ILE A 733 -8.38 -29.45 -20.40
CA ILE A 733 -9.48 -29.15 -21.32
C ILE A 733 -10.02 -27.76 -20.98
N GLY A 734 -10.04 -26.86 -21.95
CA GLY A 734 -10.42 -25.46 -21.76
C GLY A 734 -10.15 -24.61 -23.00
N ASP A 735 -10.43 -23.32 -22.93
CA ASP A 735 -10.13 -22.37 -24.01
C ASP A 735 -8.65 -21.95 -23.95
N LEU A 736 -7.85 -22.48 -24.87
CA LEU A 736 -6.39 -22.30 -24.87
C LEU A 736 -5.96 -21.11 -25.75
N PRO A 737 -5.12 -20.19 -25.25
CA PRO A 737 -4.61 -19.07 -26.05
C PRO A 737 -3.64 -19.58 -27.12
N THR A 738 -4.02 -19.42 -28.38
CA THR A 738 -3.18 -19.78 -29.53
C THR A 738 -2.21 -18.65 -29.88
N VAL A 739 -0.96 -19.00 -30.19
CA VAL A 739 0.14 -18.04 -30.44
C VAL A 739 -0.14 -17.10 -31.62
N ARG A 740 -1.07 -17.48 -32.51
CA ARG A 740 -1.71 -16.60 -33.50
C ARG A 740 -3.15 -17.06 -33.73
N SER A 741 -4.14 -16.22 -33.42
CA SER A 741 -5.50 -16.34 -33.96
C SER A 741 -6.13 -14.96 -34.15
N THR A 742 -6.70 -14.75 -35.34
CA THR A 742 -7.62 -13.64 -35.65
C THR A 742 -9.01 -14.19 -35.97
N GLY A 743 -9.38 -15.34 -35.39
CA GLY A 743 -10.67 -16.00 -35.58
C GLY A 743 -11.36 -16.30 -34.25
N LEU A 744 -12.68 -16.13 -34.21
CA LEU A 744 -13.49 -16.50 -33.05
C LEU A 744 -13.55 -18.02 -32.92
N ILE A 745 -12.82 -18.57 -31.95
CA ILE A 745 -13.07 -19.91 -31.42
C ILE A 745 -14.21 -19.76 -30.40
N PRO A 746 -15.31 -20.56 -30.49
CA PRO A 746 -16.39 -20.46 -29.52
C PRO A 746 -15.93 -20.98 -28.16
N SER A 747 -16.00 -20.15 -27.12
CA SER A 747 -15.55 -20.48 -25.76
C SER A 747 -16.33 -21.65 -25.14
N LEU A 748 -15.64 -22.57 -24.46
CA LEU A 748 -16.27 -23.63 -23.66
C LEU A 748 -17.03 -23.05 -22.46
N SER A 749 -18.33 -23.29 -22.40
CA SER A 749 -19.14 -22.87 -21.26
C SER A 749 -18.86 -23.71 -20.01
N SER A 750 -19.12 -23.09 -18.86
CA SER A 750 -19.10 -23.73 -17.53
C SER A 750 -19.89 -25.06 -17.50
N ASN A 751 -21.01 -25.15 -18.23
CA ASN A 751 -21.85 -26.34 -18.30
C ASN A 751 -21.25 -27.45 -19.19
N GLU A 752 -20.66 -27.10 -20.35
CA GLU A 752 -19.98 -28.08 -21.22
C GLU A 752 -18.78 -28.70 -20.47
N LEU A 753 -18.02 -27.88 -19.75
CA LEU A 753 -16.94 -28.34 -18.88
C LEU A 753 -17.46 -29.31 -17.79
N GLN A 754 -18.56 -29.00 -17.08
CA GLN A 754 -19.17 -29.95 -16.13
C GLN A 754 -19.53 -31.28 -16.79
N ASN A 755 -20.19 -31.26 -17.95
CA ASN A 755 -20.60 -32.46 -18.68
C ASN A 755 -19.40 -33.32 -19.09
N LEU A 756 -18.33 -32.70 -19.58
CA LEU A 756 -17.08 -33.39 -19.95
C LEU A 756 -16.44 -34.08 -18.73
N ALA A 757 -16.44 -33.43 -17.55
CA ALA A 757 -16.00 -34.09 -16.33
C ALA A 757 -16.90 -35.28 -15.94
N HIS A 758 -18.24 -35.14 -16.00
CA HIS A 758 -19.16 -36.23 -15.70
C HIS A 758 -18.91 -37.44 -16.61
N GLN A 759 -18.70 -37.21 -17.91
CA GLN A 759 -18.41 -38.25 -18.90
C GLN A 759 -17.11 -39.00 -18.57
N ILE A 760 -16.01 -38.29 -18.32
CA ILE A 760 -14.70 -38.92 -18.06
C ILE A 760 -14.69 -39.67 -16.71
N ILE A 761 -15.30 -39.11 -15.66
CA ILE A 761 -15.45 -39.76 -14.36
C ILE A 761 -16.22 -41.08 -14.53
N THR A 762 -17.36 -41.04 -15.23
CA THR A 762 -18.19 -42.22 -15.50
C THR A 762 -17.44 -43.25 -16.34
N ALA A 763 -16.69 -42.83 -17.36
CA ALA A 763 -15.90 -43.70 -18.22
C ALA A 763 -14.76 -44.40 -17.47
N GLN A 764 -14.08 -43.72 -16.53
CA GLN A 764 -13.05 -44.34 -15.69
C GLN A 764 -13.66 -45.38 -14.74
N GLN A 765 -14.79 -45.07 -14.09
CA GLN A 765 -15.35 -45.97 -13.08
C GLN A 765 -16.13 -47.16 -13.65
N THR A 766 -16.64 -47.05 -14.88
CA THR A 766 -17.17 -48.21 -15.64
C THR A 766 -16.06 -49.02 -16.32
N GLY A 767 -14.92 -48.41 -16.61
CA GLY A 767 -13.81 -49.00 -17.37
C GLY A 767 -13.87 -48.77 -18.88
N VAL A 768 -14.82 -47.96 -19.37
CA VAL A 768 -14.88 -47.54 -20.77
C VAL A 768 -13.62 -46.76 -21.17
N LEU A 769 -13.04 -45.96 -20.26
CA LEU A 769 -11.85 -45.15 -20.55
C LEU A 769 -10.59 -46.01 -20.84
N GLU A 770 -10.44 -47.15 -20.17
CA GLU A 770 -9.37 -48.13 -20.41
C GLU A 770 -9.47 -48.73 -21.83
N ASN A 771 -10.70 -49.00 -22.29
CA ASN A 771 -10.97 -49.47 -23.66
C ASN A 771 -10.72 -48.36 -24.70
N VAL A 772 -11.16 -47.13 -24.45
CA VAL A 772 -10.98 -45.96 -25.34
C VAL A 772 -9.50 -45.66 -25.56
N LEU A 773 -8.69 -45.66 -24.48
CA LEU A 773 -7.27 -45.37 -24.58
C LEU A 773 -6.45 -46.59 -25.05
N ASN A 774 -6.99 -47.81 -24.95
CA ASN A 774 -6.29 -49.09 -25.09
C ASN A 774 -5.06 -49.17 -24.17
N MET A 775 -5.21 -48.68 -22.93
CA MET A 775 -4.17 -48.61 -21.90
C MET A 775 -4.80 -48.74 -20.52
N THR A 776 -4.18 -49.50 -19.61
CA THR A 776 -4.69 -49.66 -18.24
C THR A 776 -4.54 -48.36 -17.45
N VAL A 777 -5.69 -47.75 -17.11
CA VAL A 777 -5.81 -46.55 -16.28
C VAL A 777 -6.17 -46.95 -14.84
N GLY A 778 -5.26 -46.73 -13.90
CA GLY A 778 -5.46 -47.13 -12.50
C GLY A 778 -6.44 -46.21 -11.74
N ALA A 779 -6.18 -44.91 -11.79
CA ALA A 779 -6.94 -43.89 -11.09
C ALA A 779 -6.91 -42.55 -11.84
N LEU A 780 -7.96 -41.75 -11.66
CA LEU A 780 -8.13 -40.43 -12.24
C LEU A 780 -8.33 -39.40 -11.14
N LEU A 781 -7.54 -38.33 -11.15
CA LEU A 781 -7.84 -37.09 -10.45
C LEU A 781 -8.46 -36.09 -11.44
N VAL A 782 -9.63 -35.54 -11.11
CA VAL A 782 -10.23 -34.40 -11.84
C VAL A 782 -10.20 -33.18 -10.95
N THR A 783 -9.68 -32.06 -11.45
CA THR A 783 -9.74 -30.76 -10.76
C THR A 783 -10.39 -29.74 -11.68
N GLN A 784 -11.46 -29.09 -11.20
CA GLN A 784 -12.21 -28.07 -11.92
C GLN A 784 -11.87 -26.69 -11.36
N SER A 785 -11.65 -25.71 -12.22
CA SER A 785 -11.57 -24.30 -11.79
C SER A 785 -12.94 -23.81 -11.31
N LYS A 786 -12.97 -22.90 -10.33
CA LYS A 786 -14.22 -22.45 -9.68
C LYS A 786 -15.23 -21.75 -10.59
N GLY A 787 -14.83 -21.29 -11.78
CA GLY A 787 -15.74 -20.81 -12.82
C GLY A 787 -16.62 -21.91 -13.43
N VAL A 788 -16.18 -23.17 -13.35
CA VAL A 788 -16.97 -24.37 -13.72
C VAL A 788 -18.07 -24.64 -12.68
N THR A 789 -17.88 -24.27 -11.41
CA THR A 789 -18.86 -24.50 -10.34
C THR A 789 -19.76 -23.27 -10.12
N GLY A 790 -20.88 -23.21 -10.84
CA GLY A 790 -21.85 -22.10 -10.76
C GLY A 790 -22.37 -21.81 -9.34
N TYR A 791 -22.79 -20.55 -9.11
CA TYR A 791 -23.03 -19.94 -7.78
C TYR A 791 -24.30 -20.46 -7.06
N ARG A 792 -24.38 -21.78 -6.79
CA ARG A 792 -25.45 -22.40 -5.98
C ARG A 792 -24.99 -22.52 -4.52
N ASN A 793 -25.78 -22.01 -3.59
CA ASN A 793 -25.49 -22.03 -2.14
C ASN A 793 -25.26 -23.47 -1.62
N THR A 794 -24.00 -23.88 -1.51
CA THR A 794 -23.57 -25.24 -1.15
C THR A 794 -22.55 -25.21 0.00
N SER A 795 -22.93 -24.56 1.10
CA SER A 795 -22.10 -24.33 2.30
C SER A 795 -21.60 -25.58 3.05
N ASN A 796 -21.91 -26.79 2.59
CA ASN A 796 -21.50 -28.06 3.20
C ASN A 796 -20.84 -29.07 2.25
N PHE A 797 -20.77 -28.82 0.93
CA PHE A 797 -20.14 -29.78 0.01
C PHE A 797 -18.63 -29.54 -0.08
N LYS A 798 -17.84 -30.57 0.29
CA LYS A 798 -16.41 -30.62 0.02
C LYS A 798 -16.18 -30.82 -1.49
N ILE A 799 -16.19 -29.73 -2.26
CA ILE A 799 -15.62 -29.71 -3.61
C ILE A 799 -14.10 -29.77 -3.46
N GLY A 800 -13.61 -30.97 -3.16
CA GLY A 800 -12.18 -31.27 -3.06
C GLY A 800 -11.65 -31.86 -4.37
N ASN A 801 -10.34 -31.97 -4.45
CA ASN A 801 -9.64 -32.68 -5.52
C ASN A 801 -9.87 -34.20 -5.38
N LEU A 802 -11.00 -34.70 -5.90
CA LEU A 802 -11.41 -36.10 -5.75
C LEU A 802 -10.66 -37.03 -6.71
N ILE A 803 -10.36 -38.24 -6.22
CA ILE A 803 -9.67 -39.29 -6.99
C ILE A 803 -10.65 -40.43 -7.23
N TYR A 804 -10.96 -40.66 -8.51
CA TYR A 804 -11.89 -41.67 -8.99
C TYR A 804 -11.12 -42.95 -9.34
N ILE A 805 -11.48 -44.03 -8.65
CA ILE A 805 -10.93 -45.37 -8.82
C ILE A 805 -12.05 -46.27 -9.37
N ARG A 806 -11.70 -47.25 -10.21
CA ARG A 806 -12.63 -48.24 -10.77
C ARG A 806 -13.07 -49.25 -9.68
N PRO A 807 -14.36 -49.37 -9.34
CA PRO A 807 -14.86 -50.46 -8.50
C PRO A 807 -14.73 -51.83 -9.17
N TYR A 808 -14.53 -52.86 -8.36
CA TYR A 808 -14.46 -54.26 -8.78
C TYR A 808 -15.50 -55.15 -8.07
N THR A 809 -15.89 -54.81 -6.83
CA THR A 809 -16.86 -55.60 -6.04
C THR A 809 -17.81 -54.70 -5.27
N LEU A 810 -19.10 -55.05 -5.24
CA LEU A 810 -20.10 -54.49 -4.33
C LEU A 810 -20.35 -55.49 -3.20
N SER A 811 -20.34 -55.04 -1.94
CA SER A 811 -20.49 -55.90 -0.77
C SER A 811 -21.52 -55.34 0.23
N VAL A 812 -22.23 -56.24 0.91
CA VAL A 812 -23.22 -55.90 1.95
C VAL A 812 -22.51 -55.86 3.31
N LEU A 813 -22.21 -54.65 3.79
CA LEU A 813 -21.48 -54.39 5.04
C LEU A 813 -22.36 -54.61 6.27
N VAL A 814 -23.55 -54.00 6.29
CA VAL A 814 -24.58 -54.23 7.31
C VAL A 814 -25.69 -55.04 6.67
N GLN A 815 -26.06 -56.15 7.31
CA GLN A 815 -27.08 -57.08 6.82
C GLN A 815 -28.46 -56.67 7.33
N PRO A 816 -29.56 -56.99 6.62
CA PRO A 816 -30.91 -56.76 7.12
C PRO A 816 -31.20 -57.71 8.30
N SER A 817 -31.84 -57.20 9.35
CA SER A 817 -32.35 -58.04 10.44
C SER A 817 -33.69 -58.69 10.09
N ASN A 818 -34.11 -59.67 10.91
CA ASN A 818 -35.50 -60.10 10.93
C ASN A 818 -36.43 -58.92 11.29
N GLY A 819 -37.71 -58.99 10.87
CA GLY A 819 -38.71 -57.96 11.14
C GLY A 819 -40.15 -58.48 11.09
N GLU A 820 -41.12 -57.56 11.04
CA GLU A 820 -42.55 -57.86 10.94
C GLU A 820 -43.16 -57.25 9.67
N VAL A 821 -44.19 -57.88 9.12
CA VAL A 821 -44.91 -57.40 7.92
C VAL A 821 -45.38 -55.95 8.09
N GLY A 822 -44.97 -55.09 7.14
CA GLY A 822 -45.37 -53.68 7.11
C GLY A 822 -44.70 -52.76 8.12
N LYS A 823 -43.83 -53.28 9.01
CA LYS A 823 -42.95 -52.48 9.86
C LYS A 823 -41.57 -52.31 9.21
N VAL A 824 -40.89 -51.21 9.54
CA VAL A 824 -39.49 -50.97 9.15
C VAL A 824 -38.58 -52.01 9.82
N LEU A 825 -37.63 -52.57 9.08
CA LEU A 825 -36.65 -53.53 9.62
C LEU A 825 -35.75 -52.86 10.68
N PRO A 826 -35.56 -53.48 11.87
CA PRO A 826 -34.71 -52.94 12.94
C PRO A 826 -33.29 -52.59 12.51
N GLU A 827 -32.60 -53.46 11.77
CA GLU A 827 -31.32 -53.15 11.12
C GLU A 827 -31.54 -52.93 9.61
N GLN A 828 -31.16 -51.75 9.13
CA GLN A 828 -31.25 -51.37 7.73
C GLN A 828 -29.94 -51.74 7.00
N PRO A 829 -30.00 -52.29 5.78
CA PRO A 829 -28.81 -52.73 5.07
C PRO A 829 -27.93 -51.56 4.60
N GLN A 830 -26.62 -51.77 4.68
CA GLN A 830 -25.62 -50.81 4.20
C GLN A 830 -24.62 -51.53 3.29
N LEU A 831 -24.30 -50.93 2.14
CA LEU A 831 -23.36 -51.46 1.16
C LEU A 831 -22.05 -50.65 1.11
N ILE A 832 -21.02 -51.29 0.57
CA ILE A 832 -19.69 -50.73 0.35
C ILE A 832 -19.13 -51.22 -1.00
N PHE A 833 -18.49 -50.33 -1.76
CA PHE A 833 -17.75 -50.70 -2.97
C PHE A 833 -16.26 -50.86 -2.68
N LEU A 834 -15.66 -51.87 -3.30
CA LEU A 834 -14.26 -52.24 -3.13
C LEU A 834 -13.49 -52.16 -4.46
N ASP A 835 -12.23 -51.75 -4.37
CA ASP A 835 -11.28 -51.78 -5.49
C ASP A 835 -10.61 -53.16 -5.67
N LYS A 836 -9.68 -53.26 -6.63
CA LYS A 836 -8.93 -54.48 -6.96
C LYS A 836 -8.04 -54.99 -5.80
N GLN A 837 -7.83 -54.18 -4.76
CA GLN A 837 -7.07 -54.49 -3.55
C GLN A 837 -7.98 -54.67 -2.31
N ASN A 838 -9.30 -54.79 -2.51
CA ASN A 838 -10.32 -54.86 -1.46
C ASN A 838 -10.36 -53.64 -0.52
N ARG A 839 -9.91 -52.46 -0.97
CA ARG A 839 -10.00 -51.18 -0.24
C ARG A 839 -11.32 -50.48 -0.59
N ARG A 840 -11.90 -49.75 0.38
CA ARG A 840 -13.09 -48.90 0.16
C ARG A 840 -12.81 -47.83 -0.90
N ILE A 841 -13.70 -47.68 -1.88
CA ILE A 841 -13.71 -46.52 -2.79
C ILE A 841 -14.62 -45.45 -2.20
N GLU A 842 -14.10 -44.23 -2.02
CA GLU A 842 -14.80 -43.12 -1.33
C GLU A 842 -15.59 -42.21 -2.26
N SER A 843 -15.21 -42.14 -3.55
CA SER A 843 -15.83 -41.29 -4.58
C SER A 843 -16.39 -42.13 -5.72
N LEU A 844 -17.70 -42.08 -5.93
CA LEU A 844 -18.44 -42.88 -6.91
C LEU A 844 -19.47 -41.99 -7.63
N GLY A 845 -19.18 -41.68 -8.90
CA GLY A 845 -19.87 -40.65 -9.67
C GLY A 845 -19.42 -39.24 -9.30
N PRO A 846 -19.68 -38.24 -10.17
CA PRO A 846 -19.45 -36.84 -9.84
C PRO A 846 -20.39 -36.40 -8.68
N PRO A 847 -20.05 -35.36 -7.88
CA PRO A 847 -20.85 -34.97 -6.70
C PRO A 847 -22.30 -34.57 -6.99
N SER A 848 -22.56 -34.15 -8.23
CA SER A 848 -23.86 -33.86 -8.85
C SER A 848 -24.71 -35.11 -9.09
N GLU A 849 -24.08 -36.20 -9.54
CA GLU A 849 -24.71 -37.46 -9.96
C GLU A 849 -23.99 -38.67 -9.32
N PRO A 850 -24.05 -38.82 -7.98
CA PRO A 850 -23.49 -39.99 -7.31
C PRO A 850 -24.24 -41.26 -7.72
N TRP A 851 -23.54 -42.40 -7.66
CA TRP A 851 -24.08 -43.70 -8.07
C TRP A 851 -25.36 -44.05 -7.30
N ALA A 852 -26.33 -44.62 -8.01
CA ALA A 852 -27.64 -44.99 -7.47
C ALA A 852 -27.84 -46.51 -7.52
N ILE A 853 -28.34 -47.06 -6.41
CA ILE A 853 -28.54 -48.50 -6.21
C ILE A 853 -30.00 -48.71 -5.81
N SER A 854 -30.72 -49.56 -6.54
CA SER A 854 -32.03 -50.05 -6.12
C SER A 854 -31.89 -51.29 -5.23
N VAL A 855 -32.87 -51.51 -4.36
CA VAL A 855 -33.07 -52.79 -3.68
C VAL A 855 -34.41 -53.39 -4.09
N SER A 856 -34.37 -54.65 -4.52
CA SER A 856 -35.55 -55.50 -4.71
C SER A 856 -35.48 -56.72 -3.79
N LEU A 857 -36.61 -57.39 -3.63
CA LEU A 857 -36.75 -58.61 -2.84
C LEU A 857 -36.77 -59.81 -3.78
N GLU A 858 -35.87 -60.77 -3.57
CA GLU A 858 -35.65 -61.92 -4.45
C GLU A 858 -36.94 -62.68 -4.78
N GLU A 859 -37.12 -63.03 -6.05
CA GLU A 859 -38.29 -63.74 -6.60
C GLU A 859 -39.66 -63.02 -6.44
N THR A 860 -39.68 -61.72 -6.17
CA THR A 860 -40.93 -60.92 -6.03
C THR A 860 -40.94 -59.63 -6.86
N SER A 861 -42.11 -59.00 -6.99
CA SER A 861 -42.26 -57.69 -7.65
C SER A 861 -42.03 -56.52 -6.70
N ASP A 862 -41.49 -55.41 -7.19
CA ASP A 862 -41.10 -54.24 -6.37
C ASP A 862 -42.23 -53.65 -5.51
N SER A 863 -43.50 -53.89 -5.89
CA SER A 863 -44.70 -53.54 -5.10
C SER A 863 -44.77 -54.17 -3.70
N VAL A 864 -43.92 -55.17 -3.42
CA VAL A 864 -43.81 -55.87 -2.14
C VAL A 864 -42.92 -55.12 -1.14
N LEU A 865 -42.10 -54.17 -1.60
CA LEU A 865 -41.20 -53.37 -0.79
C LEU A 865 -41.77 -51.96 -0.54
N LYS A 866 -41.62 -51.46 0.69
CA LYS A 866 -42.03 -50.11 1.10
C LYS A 866 -40.88 -49.43 1.83
N GLY A 867 -40.59 -48.17 1.51
CA GLY A 867 -39.47 -47.43 2.08
C GLY A 867 -38.64 -46.73 1.01
N CYS A 868 -37.41 -46.34 1.33
CA CYS A 868 -36.49 -45.77 0.37
C CYS A 868 -35.79 -46.88 -0.42
N THR A 869 -36.46 -47.44 -1.43
CA THR A 869 -35.96 -48.55 -2.28
C THR A 869 -34.84 -48.15 -3.24
N LEU A 870 -34.54 -46.85 -3.36
CA LEU A 870 -33.40 -46.30 -4.09
C LEU A 870 -32.50 -45.53 -3.12
N ALA A 871 -31.23 -45.88 -3.06
CA ALA A 871 -30.22 -45.19 -2.27
C ALA A 871 -29.07 -44.69 -3.17
N LYS A 872 -28.40 -43.61 -2.75
CA LYS A 872 -27.25 -43.01 -3.44
C LYS A 872 -25.97 -43.20 -2.63
N THR A 873 -24.82 -43.25 -3.31
CA THR A 873 -23.51 -43.32 -2.64
C THR A 873 -23.17 -42.02 -1.90
N GLN A 874 -22.72 -42.13 -0.66
CA GLN A 874 -22.18 -41.03 0.15
C GLN A 874 -20.91 -41.51 0.88
N ASP A 875 -19.79 -40.81 0.70
CA ASP A 875 -18.49 -41.11 1.33
C ASP A 875 -18.04 -42.59 1.21
N GLY A 876 -18.39 -43.25 0.09
CA GLY A 876 -18.09 -44.66 -0.19
C GLY A 876 -19.10 -45.69 0.35
N TYR A 877 -20.16 -45.25 1.03
CA TYR A 877 -21.24 -46.09 1.55
C TYR A 877 -22.54 -45.91 0.77
N VAL A 878 -23.39 -46.95 0.79
CA VAL A 878 -24.80 -46.85 0.38
C VAL A 878 -25.66 -47.29 1.55
N SER A 879 -26.31 -46.34 2.22
CA SER A 879 -27.17 -46.62 3.37
C SER A 879 -28.64 -46.60 2.94
N PHE A 880 -29.35 -47.72 3.07
CA PHE A 880 -30.80 -47.74 2.90
C PHE A 880 -31.50 -47.30 4.20
N SER A 881 -32.75 -46.86 4.09
CA SER A 881 -33.56 -46.47 5.26
C SER A 881 -35.04 -46.71 5.03
N ASN A 882 -35.78 -46.86 6.13
CA ASN A 882 -37.23 -47.08 6.16
C ASN A 882 -37.72 -48.30 5.36
N LEU A 883 -36.84 -49.25 5.01
CA LEU A 883 -37.22 -50.47 4.31
C LEU A 883 -38.11 -51.34 5.20
N ALA A 884 -39.25 -51.73 4.65
CA ALA A 884 -40.28 -52.58 5.23
C ALA A 884 -40.77 -53.55 4.13
N VAL A 885 -40.96 -54.82 4.50
CA VAL A 885 -41.46 -55.86 3.57
C VAL A 885 -42.95 -56.09 3.84
N LEU A 886 -43.76 -56.15 2.78
CA LEU A 886 -45.22 -56.21 2.88
C LEU A 886 -45.80 -57.64 2.89
N ILE A 887 -44.96 -58.67 2.79
CA ILE A 887 -45.37 -60.09 2.85
C ILE A 887 -44.60 -60.85 3.93
N SER A 888 -45.25 -61.83 4.55
CA SER A 888 -44.61 -62.72 5.53
C SER A 888 -43.84 -63.85 4.85
N GLY A 889 -42.68 -64.20 5.39
CA GLY A 889 -41.91 -65.36 4.93
C GLY A 889 -40.58 -65.51 5.66
N SER A 890 -39.94 -66.66 5.47
CA SER A 890 -38.60 -66.97 5.96
C SER A 890 -37.66 -67.18 4.77
N ASN A 891 -36.35 -66.97 4.98
CA ASN A 891 -35.31 -67.10 3.95
C ASN A 891 -35.39 -66.04 2.84
N TRP A 892 -35.88 -64.84 3.17
CA TRP A 892 -35.90 -63.68 2.27
C TRP A 892 -34.49 -63.13 2.03
N HIS A 893 -34.22 -62.69 0.80
CA HIS A 893 -32.96 -62.04 0.44
C HIS A 893 -33.22 -60.74 -0.32
N PHE A 894 -32.46 -59.69 0.01
CA PHE A 894 -32.42 -58.48 -0.80
C PHE A 894 -31.39 -58.62 -1.92
N ILE A 895 -31.78 -58.23 -3.12
CA ILE A 895 -30.90 -58.03 -4.28
C ILE A 895 -30.71 -56.53 -4.44
N PHE A 896 -29.45 -56.09 -4.34
CA PHE A 896 -29.04 -54.72 -4.57
C PHE A 896 -28.45 -54.62 -5.97
N THR A 897 -28.96 -53.70 -6.79
CA THR A 897 -28.57 -53.56 -8.20
C THR A 897 -28.23 -52.10 -8.49
N VAL A 898 -27.08 -51.84 -9.12
CA VAL A 898 -26.74 -50.47 -9.57
C VAL A 898 -27.66 -50.08 -10.72
N THR A 899 -28.31 -48.91 -10.60
CA THR A 899 -29.23 -48.33 -11.58
C THR A 899 -28.69 -47.06 -12.23
N SER A 900 -27.69 -46.42 -11.62
CA SER A 900 -26.91 -45.33 -12.24
C SER A 900 -25.45 -45.39 -11.76
N PRO A 901 -24.45 -45.22 -12.65
CA PRO A 901 -24.57 -44.92 -14.08
C PRO A 901 -24.98 -46.14 -14.92
N PRO A 902 -25.65 -45.94 -16.07
CA PRO A 902 -26.02 -47.05 -16.96
C PRO A 902 -24.78 -47.78 -17.47
N GLY A 903 -24.83 -49.12 -17.44
CA GLY A 903 -23.71 -50.00 -17.81
C GLY A 903 -22.81 -50.46 -16.65
N ALA A 904 -22.99 -49.92 -15.44
CA ALA A 904 -22.28 -50.38 -14.25
C ALA A 904 -22.92 -51.66 -13.66
N ASN A 905 -22.62 -52.82 -14.25
CA ASN A 905 -23.21 -54.11 -13.89
C ASN A 905 -22.69 -54.68 -12.56
N PHE A 906 -23.08 -54.08 -11.43
CA PHE A 906 -22.83 -54.62 -10.08
C PHE A 906 -24.14 -55.03 -9.41
N THR A 907 -24.15 -56.25 -8.87
CA THR A 907 -25.19 -56.75 -7.98
C THR A 907 -24.59 -57.26 -6.68
N ALA A 908 -25.35 -57.22 -5.59
CA ALA A 908 -25.02 -57.85 -4.33
C ALA A 908 -26.27 -58.46 -3.68
N ARG A 909 -26.09 -59.55 -2.94
CA ARG A 909 -27.18 -60.31 -2.32
C ARG A 909 -26.99 -60.32 -0.80
N SER A 910 -28.05 -60.04 -0.05
CA SER A 910 -27.99 -60.10 1.43
C SER A 910 -27.83 -61.55 1.93
N ARG A 911 -27.60 -61.71 3.23
CA ARG A 911 -27.91 -62.94 3.95
C ARG A 911 -29.44 -63.14 4.05
N PRO A 912 -29.90 -64.39 4.27
CA PRO A 912 -31.31 -64.66 4.52
C PRO A 912 -31.80 -64.01 5.81
N PHE A 913 -32.99 -63.41 5.76
CA PHE A 913 -33.74 -62.92 6.93
C PHE A 913 -35.20 -63.40 6.90
N ALA A 914 -35.95 -63.14 7.98
CA ALA A 914 -37.34 -63.53 8.13
C ALA A 914 -38.23 -62.32 8.45
N VAL A 915 -39.42 -62.31 7.84
CA VAL A 915 -40.46 -61.28 8.04
C VAL A 915 -41.68 -61.98 8.60
N LEU A 916 -41.92 -61.77 9.90
CA LEU A 916 -43.00 -62.42 10.64
C LEU A 916 -44.35 -61.75 10.33
N PRO A 917 -45.45 -62.50 10.16
CA PRO A 917 -46.78 -61.90 10.05
C PRO A 917 -47.10 -61.13 11.34
N VAL A 918 -47.80 -59.99 11.21
CA VAL A 918 -48.16 -59.17 12.38
C VAL A 918 -49.02 -59.99 13.34
N THR A 919 -48.44 -60.37 14.48
CA THR A 919 -49.19 -61.02 15.55
C THR A 919 -50.19 -60.03 16.12
N ARG A 920 -51.46 -60.21 15.78
CA ARG A 920 -52.56 -59.39 16.30
C ARG A 920 -52.64 -59.64 17.81
N SER A 921 -52.07 -58.73 18.60
CA SER A 921 -52.07 -58.82 20.07
C SER A 921 -53.51 -58.70 20.58
N GLU A 922 -54.17 -59.84 20.74
CA GLU A 922 -55.45 -59.91 21.44
C GLU A 922 -55.26 -59.42 22.88
N ARG A 923 -56.22 -58.64 23.38
CA ARG A 923 -56.20 -58.15 24.76
C ARG A 923 -56.64 -59.28 25.69
N SER A 924 -55.73 -60.21 25.97
CA SER A 924 -55.92 -61.26 26.96
C SER A 924 -55.84 -60.70 28.37
N THR A 925 -56.96 -60.10 28.78
CA THR A 925 -57.43 -60.02 30.16
C THR A 925 -57.28 -61.39 30.86
N ILE A 926 -57.33 -61.41 32.20
CA ILE A 926 -57.17 -62.60 33.07
C ILE A 926 -55.70 -62.93 33.41
N ILE A 927 -55.02 -61.97 34.07
CA ILE A 927 -54.32 -62.27 35.33
C ILE A 927 -54.85 -61.29 36.38
N LEU A 928 -56.07 -61.58 36.87
CA LEU A 928 -56.76 -60.79 37.91
C LEU A 928 -57.58 -61.73 38.80
N ALA A 929 -56.95 -62.78 39.30
CA ALA A 929 -57.57 -63.83 40.12
C ALA A 929 -56.62 -64.54 41.12
N VAL A 930 -55.46 -63.94 41.43
CA VAL A 930 -54.55 -64.35 42.52
C VAL A 930 -54.00 -63.10 43.18
N SER A 931 -53.69 -63.17 44.48
CA SER A 931 -53.08 -62.10 45.28
C SER A 931 -53.96 -60.86 45.57
N LEU A 932 -55.27 -61.05 45.72
CA LEU A 932 -56.08 -60.19 46.60
C LEU A 932 -55.77 -60.52 48.08
N CYS A 933 -54.52 -60.29 48.50
CA CYS A 933 -54.05 -60.52 49.87
C CYS A 933 -53.04 -59.46 50.32
N SER A 934 -53.45 -58.65 51.29
CA SER A 934 -52.63 -58.24 52.45
C SER A 934 -51.18 -57.81 52.15
N MET A 935 -50.88 -56.53 51.86
CA MET A 935 -51.20 -55.35 52.68
C MET A 935 -50.89 -55.46 54.19
N VAL A 936 -50.01 -56.40 54.59
CA VAL A 936 -49.46 -56.48 55.97
C VAL A 936 -47.92 -56.38 56.03
N SER A 937 -47.18 -56.80 55.00
CA SER A 937 -45.69 -56.91 55.10
C SER A 937 -44.92 -55.58 55.09
N TRP A 938 -45.49 -54.46 54.61
CA TRP A 938 -44.77 -53.18 54.50
C TRP A 938 -45.05 -52.22 55.68
N LEU A 939 -46.26 -52.27 56.26
CA LEU A 939 -46.66 -51.41 57.38
C LEU A 939 -46.02 -51.82 58.72
N ALA A 940 -45.58 -53.07 58.86
CA ALA A 940 -44.93 -53.56 60.09
C ALA A 940 -43.52 -52.97 60.33
N LEU A 941 -42.80 -52.59 59.26
CA LEU A 941 -41.41 -52.11 59.36
C LEU A 941 -41.29 -50.64 59.78
N CYS A 942 -42.21 -49.77 59.35
CA CYS A 942 -42.12 -48.33 59.63
C CYS A 942 -42.58 -47.94 61.04
N CYS A 943 -43.48 -48.72 61.66
CA CYS A 943 -44.11 -48.31 62.93
C CYS A 943 -43.37 -48.73 64.20
N LEU A 944 -42.47 -49.73 64.16
CA LEU A 944 -41.78 -50.21 65.36
C LEU A 944 -40.52 -49.42 65.73
N VAL A 945 -39.82 -48.82 64.76
CA VAL A 945 -38.65 -47.96 65.03
C VAL A 945 -39.05 -46.69 65.79
N CYS A 946 -40.26 -46.16 65.54
CA CYS A 946 -40.78 -44.95 66.18
C CYS A 946 -41.17 -45.11 67.67
N CYS A 947 -41.15 -46.32 68.22
CA CYS A 947 -41.56 -46.59 69.61
C CYS A 947 -40.42 -47.01 70.56
N TRP A 948 -39.18 -47.11 70.07
CA TRP A 948 -38.03 -47.60 70.85
C TRP A 948 -36.93 -46.55 71.07
N PHE A 949 -37.30 -45.32 71.50
CA PHE A 949 -36.51 -44.56 72.50
C PHE A 949 -37.32 -43.44 73.16
N LYS A 950 -37.77 -43.69 74.41
CA LYS A 950 -38.60 -42.76 75.21
C LYS A 950 -37.88 -42.43 76.53
N LYS A 951 -37.46 -41.15 76.67
CA LYS A 951 -36.60 -40.59 77.76
C LYS A 951 -35.14 -41.09 77.68
N ASN A 952 -34.12 -40.36 78.17
CA ASN A 952 -34.13 -39.08 78.91
C ASN A 952 -32.97 -38.14 78.48
N LYS A 953 -33.05 -36.85 78.84
CA LYS A 953 -32.14 -35.77 78.35
C LYS A 953 -30.72 -35.79 78.96
N SER A 954 -29.69 -35.52 78.14
CA SER A 954 -28.75 -34.38 78.35
C SER A 954 -27.65 -34.27 77.27
N ARG A 955 -27.23 -33.01 76.97
CA ARG A 955 -26.02 -32.55 76.20
C ARG A 955 -25.75 -33.13 74.80
N LYS A 956 -25.57 -32.25 73.78
CA LYS A 956 -24.61 -32.41 72.65
C LYS A 956 -24.50 -31.16 71.75
N VAL A 957 -23.42 -31.13 70.96
CA VAL A 957 -23.02 -30.15 69.92
C VAL A 957 -22.35 -30.96 68.79
N LYS A 958 -22.54 -30.63 67.50
CA LYS A 958 -21.80 -31.22 66.36
C LYS A 958 -21.97 -30.47 65.03
N ASN A 959 -21.12 -30.80 64.04
CA ASN A 959 -21.08 -30.26 62.67
C ASN A 959 -21.71 -31.23 61.63
N GLU A 960 -21.59 -30.86 60.34
CA GLU A 960 -22.26 -31.35 59.12
C GLU A 960 -21.85 -32.75 58.58
N GLU A 961 -22.72 -33.39 57.77
CA GLU A 961 -22.39 -34.24 56.59
C GLU A 961 -23.65 -34.69 55.77
N ILE A 962 -23.67 -34.38 54.45
CA ILE A 962 -24.12 -35.12 53.22
C ILE A 962 -25.46 -35.96 53.17
N SER A 963 -26.22 -35.83 52.04
CA SER A 963 -27.27 -36.74 51.41
C SER A 963 -28.73 -36.82 51.98
N GLU A 964 -29.81 -37.25 51.26
CA GLU A 964 -30.29 -37.10 49.83
C GLU A 964 -31.76 -37.62 49.64
N SER A 965 -32.53 -37.16 48.62
CA SER A 965 -33.86 -37.65 48.10
C SER A 965 -35.11 -37.64 49.05
N GLN A 966 -36.40 -37.40 48.72
CA GLN A 966 -37.31 -37.39 47.51
C GLN A 966 -37.95 -38.76 47.12
N THR A 967 -39.23 -38.89 46.69
CA THR A 967 -40.41 -37.99 46.41
C THR A 967 -41.64 -38.36 47.30
N ASP A 968 -42.97 -38.16 47.08
CA ASP A 968 -43.92 -37.59 46.05
C ASP A 968 -45.17 -37.01 46.83
N ASP A 969 -46.46 -36.82 46.46
CA ASP A 969 -47.47 -37.11 45.38
C ASP A 969 -48.68 -36.09 45.60
N GLN A 970 -49.92 -36.02 45.04
CA GLN A 970 -50.74 -36.69 43.99
C GLN A 970 -51.90 -35.76 43.46
N LYS A 971 -52.48 -36.10 42.28
CA LYS A 971 -53.82 -35.83 41.62
C LYS A 971 -54.92 -35.02 42.35
N ASN A 972 -55.85 -34.24 41.73
CA ASN A 972 -56.25 -33.86 40.34
C ASN A 972 -57.22 -32.60 40.42
N HIS A 973 -58.24 -32.19 39.60
CA HIS A 973 -59.06 -32.67 38.44
C HIS A 973 -59.78 -31.50 37.65
N ILE A 974 -59.84 -31.60 36.30
CA ILE A 974 -60.89 -31.18 35.29
C ILE A 974 -61.59 -29.78 35.33
N HIS A 975 -61.32 -28.92 34.32
CA HIS A 975 -62.23 -28.39 33.23
C HIS A 975 -61.45 -27.29 32.43
N VAL A 976 -61.20 -27.37 31.11
CA VAL A 976 -62.09 -27.16 29.92
C VAL A 976 -62.60 -25.71 29.84
N SER A 977 -62.45 -24.92 28.77
CA SER A 977 -61.74 -24.98 27.45
C SER A 977 -61.50 -23.51 26.97
N SER A 978 -61.15 -23.07 25.74
CA SER A 978 -60.98 -23.54 24.33
C SER A 978 -60.08 -22.46 23.62
N LYS A 979 -59.82 -22.26 22.30
CA LYS A 979 -59.90 -22.88 20.94
C LYS A 979 -59.05 -21.92 20.02
N HIS A 980 -58.66 -22.13 18.76
CA HIS A 980 -58.79 -23.20 17.75
C HIS A 980 -57.53 -23.19 16.82
N GLN A 981 -57.66 -23.43 15.50
CA GLN A 981 -56.61 -23.30 14.46
C GLN A 981 -57.24 -22.74 13.16
N GLY A 982 -56.46 -22.20 12.21
CA GLY A 982 -56.98 -21.78 10.88
C GLY A 982 -55.90 -21.29 9.90
N SER A 983 -55.63 -22.10 8.87
CA SER A 983 -54.56 -22.02 7.85
C SER A 983 -54.70 -20.91 6.78
N GLN A 984 -53.76 -20.92 5.81
CA GLN A 984 -53.76 -20.25 4.48
C GLN A 984 -53.58 -18.71 4.46
N VAL A 985 -53.23 -18.06 3.34
CA VAL A 985 -52.25 -18.26 2.21
C VAL A 985 -52.44 -17.04 1.26
N GLU A 986 -51.50 -16.82 0.33
CA GLU A 986 -51.62 -15.90 -0.85
C GLU A 986 -51.53 -14.37 -0.66
N THR A 987 -50.37 -13.85 -1.09
CA THR A 987 -50.15 -12.78 -2.10
C THR A 987 -50.80 -11.40 -2.03
N GLU A 988 -49.90 -10.42 -2.27
CA GLU A 988 -50.04 -9.26 -3.18
C GLU A 988 -50.58 -7.90 -2.69
N LYS A 989 -49.97 -6.86 -3.31
CA LYS A 989 -50.32 -5.43 -3.38
C LYS A 989 -50.19 -4.62 -2.08
N GLU A 990 -49.19 -3.74 -1.98
CA GLU A 990 -49.05 -2.41 -2.62
C GLU A 990 -49.73 -1.29 -1.80
N ASP A 991 -48.88 -0.39 -1.29
CA ASP A 991 -49.01 1.06 -1.04
C ASP A 991 -50.30 1.74 -1.61
N PRO A 992 -50.81 2.85 -1.01
CA PRO A 992 -49.94 4.00 -0.65
C PRO A 992 -50.41 5.06 0.40
N ILE A 993 -49.52 6.04 0.62
CA ILE A 993 -49.77 7.50 0.78
C ILE A 993 -50.40 8.08 2.08
N ALA A 994 -49.63 9.02 2.67
CA ALA A 994 -50.03 10.23 3.44
C ALA A 994 -50.78 10.06 4.80
N GLU A 995 -50.90 11.07 5.68
CA GLU A 995 -50.58 12.51 5.54
C GLU A 995 -50.07 13.16 6.86
N GLU A 996 -49.72 14.45 6.78
CA GLU A 996 -49.28 15.46 7.78
C GLU A 996 -49.49 15.16 9.29
N ASP A 997 -48.46 15.30 10.15
CA ASP A 997 -47.91 16.55 10.74
C ASP A 997 -48.91 17.43 11.53
N MET A 998 -48.68 17.56 12.85
CA MET A 998 -48.49 18.88 13.50
C MET A 998 -48.10 18.78 14.99
N ARG A 999 -46.87 19.22 15.27
CA ARG A 999 -46.45 20.12 16.38
C ARG A 999 -47.29 20.27 17.68
N MET A 1000 -46.59 19.97 18.78
CA MET A 1000 -46.17 20.94 19.83
C MET A 1000 -47.10 21.33 21.01
N LYS A 1001 -46.72 20.87 22.22
CA LYS A 1001 -46.48 21.67 23.47
C LYS A 1001 -45.81 20.73 24.50
N VAL A 1002 -44.59 20.97 25.02
CA VAL A 1002 -44.11 22.06 25.91
C VAL A 1002 -44.70 22.01 27.32
N MET A 1003 -43.86 21.65 28.30
CA MET A 1003 -43.70 22.40 29.58
C MET A 1003 -42.35 22.07 30.26
N LEU A 1004 -42.00 22.81 31.32
CA LEU A 1004 -40.64 23.05 31.82
C LEU A 1004 -40.43 22.59 33.29
N GLY A 1005 -39.25 22.09 33.66
CA GLY A 1005 -38.88 21.72 35.04
C GLY A 1005 -37.38 21.88 35.36
N LYS A 1006 -37.03 22.43 36.54
CA LYS A 1006 -35.69 22.94 36.90
C LYS A 1006 -34.74 21.92 37.57
N LEU A 1007 -33.51 21.85 37.04
CA LEU A 1007 -32.21 22.23 37.67
C LEU A 1007 -31.84 21.84 39.13
N ASN A 1008 -30.56 21.43 39.29
CA ASN A 1008 -29.67 21.40 40.48
C ASN A 1008 -29.88 20.33 41.58
N GLU A 1009 -28.82 19.54 41.85
CA GLU A 1009 -27.95 19.73 43.03
C GLU A 1009 -26.60 18.96 42.92
N LEU A 1010 -25.65 19.28 43.82
CA LEU A 1010 -24.30 18.69 43.96
C LEU A 1010 -24.20 17.88 45.26
N PRO A 1011 -23.18 17.00 45.40
CA PRO A 1011 -22.53 16.89 46.72
C PRO A 1011 -20.99 16.91 46.69
N HIS A 1012 -20.40 17.20 47.85
CA HIS A 1012 -18.96 17.43 48.09
C HIS A 1012 -18.15 16.19 48.51
N GLN A 1013 -16.82 16.35 48.55
CA GLN A 1013 -15.83 15.38 49.05
C GLN A 1013 -15.72 15.34 50.59
N SER A 1014 -15.34 14.18 51.16
CA SER A 1014 -14.44 13.97 52.33
C SER A 1014 -14.52 12.50 52.79
N LEU A 1015 -13.63 11.89 53.59
CA LEU A 1015 -12.17 11.86 53.77
C LEU A 1015 -11.88 10.97 55.02
N ASN A 1016 -10.72 10.30 55.09
CA ASN A 1016 -10.06 9.66 56.27
C ASN A 1016 -10.37 8.20 56.71
N GLY A 1017 -9.32 7.54 57.24
CA GLY A 1017 -9.32 6.22 57.93
C GLY A 1017 -8.60 5.08 57.16
N VAL A 1018 -7.28 4.73 57.24
CA VAL A 1018 -6.19 4.69 58.26
C VAL A 1018 -5.97 3.28 58.91
N SER A 1019 -4.73 2.75 58.80
CA SER A 1019 -4.14 1.56 59.50
C SER A 1019 -4.55 0.13 58.98
N ARG A 1020 -3.74 -0.96 59.07
CA ARG A 1020 -2.42 -1.21 59.72
C ARG A 1020 -1.66 -2.48 59.21
N ARG A 1021 -0.33 -2.36 58.95
CA ARG A 1021 0.82 -3.32 59.06
C ARG A 1021 0.69 -4.85 58.76
N LYS A 1022 1.60 -5.38 57.91
CA LYS A 1022 2.75 -6.31 58.22
C LYS A 1022 3.64 -6.52 56.94
N VAL A 1023 4.98 -6.33 56.95
CA VAL A 1023 6.11 -7.24 57.36
C VAL A 1023 6.38 -8.37 56.34
N SER A 1024 7.59 -8.61 55.77
CA SER A 1024 8.94 -7.98 55.87
C SER A 1024 9.92 -8.39 54.73
N ARG A 1025 11.07 -7.69 54.59
CA ARG A 1025 12.18 -7.95 53.62
C ARG A 1025 13.39 -8.70 54.23
N ARG A 1026 14.24 -9.26 53.35
CA ARG A 1026 15.73 -9.42 53.39
C ARG A 1026 16.21 -9.58 51.93
N ALA A 1027 17.47 -9.37 51.46
CA ALA A 1027 18.74 -8.73 51.89
C ALA A 1027 19.73 -8.92 50.67
N VAL A 1028 20.91 -8.32 50.45
CA VAL A 1028 21.75 -7.15 50.86
C VAL A 1028 22.86 -7.05 49.74
N GLN A 1029 23.39 -5.90 49.30
CA GLN A 1029 24.66 -5.25 49.69
C GLN A 1029 24.91 -4.05 48.71
N GLU A 1030 25.09 -2.78 49.11
CA GLU A 1030 26.32 -2.03 49.52
C GLU A 1030 27.39 -1.89 48.41
N GLU A 1031 28.00 -0.73 48.12
CA GLU A 1031 27.95 0.67 48.66
C GLU A 1031 27.95 1.68 47.46
N GLY A 1032 28.21 3.01 47.47
CA GLY A 1032 28.64 4.03 48.45
C GLY A 1032 29.61 5.05 47.78
N GLY A 1033 29.71 6.36 48.11
CA GLY A 1033 28.91 7.23 49.00
C GLY A 1033 29.57 8.62 49.20
N SER A 1034 28.83 9.63 49.71
CA SER A 1034 29.29 10.96 50.22
C SER A 1034 29.74 12.07 49.22
N ARG A 1035 29.52 13.39 49.46
CA ARG A 1035 28.76 14.10 50.54
C ARG A 1035 28.38 15.57 50.19
N GLU A 1036 27.22 16.00 50.71
CA GLU A 1036 26.78 17.39 51.07
C GLU A 1036 26.74 18.49 49.97
N GLY A 1037 26.04 19.64 50.12
CA GLY A 1037 25.06 20.06 51.15
C GLY A 1037 24.59 21.55 51.00
N ALA A 1038 23.48 21.92 51.68
CA ALA A 1038 22.87 23.28 51.81
C ALA A 1038 22.29 23.95 50.51
N ALA A 1039 21.24 24.79 50.53
CA ALA A 1039 20.15 25.05 51.48
C ALA A 1039 18.92 25.73 50.77
N VAL A 1040 17.78 25.84 51.45
CA VAL A 1040 16.46 26.37 51.00
C VAL A 1040 15.91 27.26 52.17
N PRO A 1041 14.90 28.19 52.06
CA PRO A 1041 13.87 28.33 51.03
C PRO A 1041 13.48 29.78 50.62
N ALA A 1042 12.36 29.92 49.87
CA ALA A 1042 11.72 31.19 49.50
C ALA A 1042 10.30 31.35 50.14
N PRO A 1043 9.80 32.57 50.42
CA PRO A 1043 8.50 32.80 51.05
C PRO A 1043 7.37 33.40 50.16
N THR A 1044 6.17 32.92 50.47
CA THR A 1044 4.77 33.36 50.21
C THR A 1044 4.42 34.82 49.84
N VAL A 1045 3.63 34.96 48.75
CA VAL A 1045 2.24 35.49 48.64
C VAL A 1045 1.74 36.59 49.61
N THR A 1046 1.19 37.70 49.07
CA THR A 1046 -0.05 38.48 49.44
C THR A 1046 -0.08 39.84 48.69
N SER A 1047 -1.16 40.62 48.49
CA SER A 1047 -2.63 40.37 48.42
C SER A 1047 -3.42 41.60 47.90
N VAL A 1048 -4.42 41.38 47.03
CA VAL A 1048 -5.78 41.99 46.95
C VAL A 1048 -6.01 43.51 47.22
N THR A 1049 -6.63 44.23 46.26
CA THR A 1049 -7.86 45.11 46.35
C THR A 1049 -7.92 46.12 45.17
N SER A 1050 -9.07 46.68 44.73
CA SER A 1050 -10.46 46.18 44.63
C SER A 1050 -11.34 47.09 43.72
N HIS A 1051 -12.43 46.53 43.15
CA HIS A 1051 -13.62 47.22 42.59
C HIS A 1051 -13.47 48.12 41.33
N ARG A 1052 -14.52 48.39 40.52
CA ARG A 1052 -15.99 48.14 40.66
C ARG A 1052 -16.67 47.80 39.30
N HIS A 1053 -17.95 47.41 39.36
CA HIS A 1053 -18.86 47.00 38.26
C HIS A 1053 -19.20 48.16 37.26
N THR A 1054 -19.87 48.00 36.10
CA THR A 1054 -21.11 47.21 35.85
C THR A 1054 -21.43 46.92 34.36
N CYS A 1055 -22.27 45.89 34.16
CA CYS A 1055 -22.94 45.29 33.00
C CYS A 1055 -22.97 45.92 31.58
N ALA A 1056 -22.99 44.98 30.61
CA ALA A 1056 -23.13 45.14 29.17
C ALA A 1056 -24.55 45.53 28.66
N LEU A 1057 -24.61 46.07 27.43
CA LEU A 1057 -25.26 45.45 26.26
C LEU A 1057 -24.89 46.19 24.94
N SER A 1058 -24.99 45.48 23.81
CA SER A 1058 -24.57 45.89 22.45
C SER A 1058 -25.78 46.30 21.56
N PRO A 1059 -25.64 46.73 20.28
CA PRO A 1059 -24.43 46.95 19.45
C PRO A 1059 -24.39 48.28 18.66
N SER A 1060 -23.24 48.62 18.05
CA SER A 1060 -23.17 49.39 16.80
C SER A 1060 -21.82 49.19 16.09
N VAL A 1061 -21.80 49.38 14.76
CA VAL A 1061 -20.62 49.15 13.91
C VAL A 1061 -19.91 50.46 13.58
N GLN A 1062 -18.60 50.55 13.86
CA GLN A 1062 -17.69 51.35 13.05
C GLN A 1062 -16.26 50.84 13.15
N GLN A 1063 -15.59 50.70 12.00
CA GLN A 1063 -14.17 50.37 11.93
C GLN A 1063 -13.36 51.66 12.01
N THR A 1064 -12.34 51.68 12.88
CA THR A 1064 -11.28 52.70 12.84
C THR A 1064 -9.93 52.00 12.88
N TYR A 1065 -9.24 51.95 11.75
CA TYR A 1065 -7.83 51.56 11.71
C TYR A 1065 -7.00 52.62 12.46
N MET A 1066 -6.20 52.20 13.43
CA MET A 1066 -5.05 53.00 13.86
C MET A 1066 -3.80 52.55 13.09
N GLN A 1067 -3.15 53.53 12.47
CA GLN A 1067 -1.95 53.34 11.67
C GLN A 1067 -0.71 53.57 12.55
N GLU A 1068 -0.20 52.52 13.19
CA GLU A 1068 1.04 52.61 13.96
C GLU A 1068 2.26 52.74 13.04
N THR A 1069 2.68 53.98 12.83
CA THR A 1069 3.91 54.30 12.09
C THR A 1069 5.14 53.96 12.93
N ARG A 1070 5.60 52.70 12.91
CA ARG A 1070 6.91 52.36 13.48
C ARG A 1070 8.03 53.12 12.75
N GLY A 1071 9.03 53.53 13.52
CA GLY A 1071 9.92 54.61 13.12
C GLY A 1071 10.91 54.22 12.02
N TRP A 1072 10.90 54.98 10.92
CA TRP A 1072 11.93 54.95 9.86
C TRP A 1072 13.38 55.04 10.41
N LYS A 1073 13.52 55.66 11.59
CA LYS A 1073 14.75 55.78 12.36
C LYS A 1073 15.38 54.45 12.79
N GLU A 1074 14.58 53.45 13.16
CA GLU A 1074 15.09 52.13 13.58
C GLU A 1074 15.70 51.37 12.38
N ALA A 1075 15.04 51.44 11.22
CA ALA A 1075 15.56 50.89 9.97
C ALA A 1075 16.86 51.62 9.54
N GLN A 1076 16.94 52.94 9.73
CA GLN A 1076 18.13 53.73 9.43
C GLN A 1076 19.31 53.42 10.37
N GLU A 1077 19.05 53.13 11.65
CA GLU A 1077 20.06 52.64 12.60
C GLU A 1077 20.52 51.21 12.27
N GLN A 1078 19.63 50.32 11.83
CA GLN A 1078 20.03 48.99 11.30
C GLN A 1078 20.89 49.12 10.04
N LEU A 1079 20.52 50.01 9.11
CA LEU A 1079 21.30 50.25 7.89
C LEU A 1079 22.72 50.76 8.22
N LEU A 1080 22.85 51.66 9.20
CA LEU A 1080 24.16 52.12 9.69
C LEU A 1080 24.99 50.96 10.27
N ARG A 1081 24.38 50.05 11.05
CA ARG A 1081 25.09 48.86 11.57
C ARG A 1081 25.59 47.94 10.46
N TYR A 1082 24.79 47.75 9.40
CA TYR A 1082 25.20 46.97 8.23
C TYR A 1082 26.31 47.65 7.44
N GLN A 1083 26.28 48.97 7.27
CA GLN A 1083 27.35 49.72 6.61
C GLN A 1083 28.67 49.71 7.42
N LEU A 1084 28.60 49.83 8.75
CA LEU A 1084 29.75 49.75 9.64
C LEU A 1084 30.38 48.35 9.71
N ALA A 1085 29.63 47.30 9.39
CA ALA A 1085 30.15 45.93 9.24
C ALA A 1085 30.82 45.67 7.87
N GLY A 1086 30.79 46.65 6.95
CA GLY A 1086 31.22 46.51 5.54
C GLY A 1086 32.56 47.14 5.18
N GLN A 1087 33.39 47.56 6.15
CA GLN A 1087 34.72 48.12 5.90
C GLN A 1087 35.84 47.27 6.54
N ASP A 1088 36.98 47.20 5.84
CA ASP A 1088 38.01 46.19 6.04
C ASP A 1088 38.57 46.07 7.47
N GLN A 1089 38.51 44.87 8.03
CA GLN A 1089 39.39 44.45 9.12
C GLN A 1089 40.17 43.17 8.76
N LEU A 1090 41.27 43.39 8.04
CA LEU A 1090 42.44 42.51 8.10
C LEU A 1090 43.02 42.58 9.52
N LEU A 1091 42.67 41.63 10.38
CA LEU A 1091 43.24 41.47 11.72
C LEU A 1091 43.84 40.08 11.88
N LEU A 1092 45.15 40.03 12.09
CA LEU A 1092 45.87 38.79 12.39
C LEU A 1092 45.46 38.26 13.77
N LEU A 1093 45.42 36.93 13.87
CA LEU A 1093 45.43 36.23 15.16
C LEU A 1093 46.75 36.47 15.89
N CYS A 1094 46.69 37.05 17.08
CA CYS A 1094 47.58 36.73 18.19
C CYS A 1094 46.78 36.77 19.51
N PRO A 1095 47.10 35.90 20.50
CA PRO A 1095 46.19 35.62 21.60
C PRO A 1095 46.45 36.42 22.89
N ASP A 1096 45.42 36.35 23.75
CA ASP A 1096 45.46 36.39 25.20
C ASP A 1096 45.72 37.70 25.98
N LEU A 1097 45.30 37.62 27.24
CA LEU A 1097 45.12 38.73 28.16
C LEU A 1097 46.36 39.05 28.99
N ARG A 1098 46.48 40.35 29.28
CA ARG A 1098 47.33 41.00 30.29
C ARG A 1098 47.83 40.10 31.43
N GLN A 1099 49.12 40.20 31.73
CA GLN A 1099 49.52 40.52 33.11
C GLN A 1099 50.69 41.52 33.12
N GLU A 1100 50.83 42.25 34.22
CA GLU A 1100 51.75 43.39 34.35
C GLU A 1100 53.16 42.94 34.75
N ARG A 1101 54.23 43.56 34.21
CA ARG A 1101 55.06 44.51 35.00
C ARG A 1101 56.30 45.08 34.28
N GLN A 1102 56.63 46.29 34.76
CA GLN A 1102 57.95 46.90 34.89
C GLN A 1102 58.69 47.43 33.64
N GLN A 1103 59.56 48.40 33.93
CA GLN A 1103 60.22 49.31 33.00
C GLN A 1103 61.68 48.91 32.71
N LEU A 1104 62.13 49.35 31.54
CA LEU A 1104 63.48 49.85 31.23
C LEU A 1104 64.69 48.88 31.20
N GLN A 1105 65.39 49.03 30.07
CA GLN A 1105 66.84 49.10 29.87
C GLN A 1105 67.68 47.87 29.47
N ASP A 1106 68.45 48.16 28.42
CA ASP A 1106 69.84 47.78 28.11
C ASP A 1106 70.20 46.48 27.35
N GLN A 1107 70.89 46.74 26.23
CA GLN A 1107 72.13 46.10 25.75
C GLN A 1107 72.13 44.68 25.13
N SER A 1108 72.07 44.66 23.79
CA SER A 1108 73.11 44.16 22.85
C SER A 1108 73.84 42.81 23.05
N GLN A 1109 73.82 42.01 21.97
CA GLN A 1109 74.84 41.03 21.49
C GLN A 1109 75.14 39.75 22.31
N LEU A 1110 75.21 38.60 21.62
CA LEU A 1110 76.43 37.81 21.30
C LEU A 1110 76.14 36.28 21.13
N GLY A 1111 76.88 35.57 20.25
CA GLY A 1111 76.81 34.10 20.03
C GLY A 1111 76.45 33.73 18.58
N LYS A 1112 77.23 33.04 17.71
CA LYS A 1112 78.30 32.00 17.78
C LYS A 1112 77.82 30.60 18.19
N ASP A 1113 78.27 29.47 17.60
CA ASP A 1113 79.04 29.23 16.35
C ASP A 1113 79.08 27.72 15.94
N SER A 1114 79.25 27.45 14.64
CA SER A 1114 80.06 26.35 14.04
C SER A 1114 79.74 24.83 14.23
N GLY A 1115 80.03 24.05 13.17
CA GLY A 1115 80.41 22.62 13.21
C GLY A 1115 79.36 21.59 12.73
N SER A 1116 79.68 20.52 11.98
CA SER A 1116 80.93 20.19 11.25
C SER A 1116 80.74 19.07 10.20
N LEU A 1117 81.28 19.29 8.97
CA LEU A 1117 81.93 18.33 8.05
C LEU A 1117 81.46 16.86 7.88
N GLY A 1118 81.20 16.48 6.62
CA GLY A 1118 81.24 15.11 6.09
C GLY A 1118 81.29 15.13 4.56
N LEU A 1119 82.15 14.35 3.90
CA LEU A 1119 82.52 14.54 2.48
C LEU A 1119 82.68 13.22 1.70
N SER A 1120 82.43 13.28 0.38
CA SER A 1120 82.70 12.26 -0.66
C SER A 1120 81.79 11.00 -0.63
N GLN A 1121 81.61 10.23 -1.72
CA GLN A 1121 82.28 10.27 -3.05
C GLN A 1121 81.36 9.89 -4.23
N GLU A 1122 81.87 10.05 -5.45
CA GLU A 1122 81.27 9.82 -6.78
C GLU A 1122 80.93 8.33 -7.09
N LYS A 1123 80.29 7.89 -8.19
CA LYS A 1123 79.94 8.44 -9.54
C LYS A 1123 78.66 7.65 -10.03
N LYS A 1124 78.22 7.44 -11.29
CA LYS A 1124 78.67 7.65 -12.69
C LYS A 1124 77.44 7.51 -13.65
N ALA A 1125 77.36 8.31 -14.73
CA ALA A 1125 76.89 7.98 -16.11
C ALA A 1125 75.49 7.32 -16.41
N SER A 1126 74.79 7.58 -17.54
CA SER A 1126 74.92 8.60 -18.63
C SER A 1126 73.79 8.55 -19.68
N CYS A 1127 73.60 9.65 -20.44
CA CYS A 1127 72.94 9.80 -21.77
C CYS A 1127 71.39 9.65 -21.89
N GLY A 1128 70.67 10.42 -22.74
CA GLY A 1128 71.06 11.68 -23.45
C GLY A 1128 70.22 12.03 -24.72
N ALA A 1129 70.03 13.34 -24.98
CA ALA A 1129 69.60 13.99 -26.26
C ALA A 1129 68.13 13.78 -26.74
N THR A 1130 67.46 14.65 -27.53
CA THR A 1130 67.84 15.94 -28.19
C THR A 1130 66.60 16.87 -28.45
N GLU A 1131 66.86 18.19 -28.57
CA GLU A 1131 66.28 19.31 -29.37
C GLU A 1131 65.02 19.17 -30.31
N ALA A 1132 64.35 20.22 -30.84
CA ALA A 1132 64.13 21.66 -30.48
C ALA A 1132 63.23 22.38 -31.55
N PHE A 1133 63.06 23.71 -31.43
CA PHE A 1133 62.56 24.73 -32.41
C PHE A 1133 61.07 25.12 -32.53
N CYS A 1134 60.84 26.36 -33.03
CA CYS A 1134 59.57 27.12 -33.12
C CYS A 1134 59.60 28.10 -34.33
N LEU A 1135 58.46 28.72 -34.71
CA LEU A 1135 58.25 30.16 -35.08
C LEU A 1135 56.93 30.43 -35.88
N HIS A 1136 56.31 31.60 -35.65
CA HIS A 1136 55.54 32.57 -36.52
C HIS A 1136 54.73 32.14 -37.81
N SER A 1137 53.71 32.86 -38.35
CA SER A 1137 52.94 34.08 -37.98
C SER A 1137 51.74 34.42 -38.94
N VAL A 1138 50.62 34.94 -38.39
CA VAL A 1138 49.78 36.10 -38.86
C VAL A 1138 49.00 36.13 -40.23
N HIS A 1139 47.70 36.49 -40.14
CA HIS A 1139 46.76 37.21 -41.09
C HIS A 1139 45.82 36.51 -42.12
N ALA A 1140 44.51 36.71 -41.89
CA ALA A 1140 43.48 37.45 -42.70
C ALA A 1140 42.67 36.83 -43.90
N GLU A 1141 41.45 37.41 -44.05
CA GLU A 1141 40.48 37.49 -45.19
C GLU A 1141 39.58 36.32 -45.69
N ALA A 1142 38.28 36.41 -45.30
CA ALA A 1142 37.08 36.70 -46.13
C ALA A 1142 36.46 35.74 -47.21
N ILE A 1143 35.17 35.40 -46.98
CA ILE A 1143 33.97 35.43 -47.88
C ILE A 1143 33.84 34.49 -49.11
N HIS A 1144 32.90 33.53 -49.03
CA HIS A 1144 31.68 33.30 -49.86
C HIS A 1144 30.93 32.05 -49.26
N GLU A 1145 29.62 31.84 -49.24
CA GLU A 1145 28.57 31.77 -50.30
C GLU A 1145 28.77 30.64 -51.32
N GLN A 1146 27.75 29.91 -51.80
CA GLN A 1146 26.32 29.79 -51.40
C GLN A 1146 25.70 28.55 -52.10
N LEU A 1147 24.78 27.81 -51.44
CA LEU A 1147 23.60 27.12 -52.00
C LEU A 1147 22.85 26.31 -50.92
#